data_AF-A0A7R9CXU8-F1
#
_entry.id   AF-A0A7R9CXU8-F1
#
_cell.length_a   1.000
_cell.length_b   1.000
_cell.length_c   1.000
_cell.angle_alpha   90.00
_cell.angle_beta   90.00
_cell.angle_gamma   90.00
#
_symmetry.space_group_name_H-M   'P 1'
#
loop_
_entity.id
_entity.type
_entity.pdbx_description
1 polymer ?
#
loop_
_entity_poly.entity_id
_entity_poly.type
_entity_poly.pdbx_seq_one_letter_code
_entity_poly.pdbx_strand_id
1 'polypeptide(L)'
;MCSQETDELGKTLAHVNLDIDGIEHCVSVSEEDLKNDQALRKDLESLQGPFTWEVSKTLENSRVNTICMFEDRQLNTEDGDTFQWCKFVLNLVLSYEYYHNTELTKSMEKLLDNERLLSTFTSKGVLEMFYLTTKEALYHVVYASLAYLHFNSHDVSVTKNMLSRITREEDMDDRCKAALSGIHAACLMEYGYSGSISAMKYLKMAVSLDPCQGEWKFLLGKCLGRIRHINNLWEVPSMEEFRALEEAVEMTKNPSYILFLAQTYVEAASNLFLQNDNLGSMNQSMNHMNERARALYKEALELAGDYAYINIRCAKGFLKLRDDNLAKACITKAILLAPNNIMANHVAGKVFERLDRNWQKAKEFYLKAAENGAFGAYMDLFRLKYKQNCNYDALSDLQGLLEQFKELPLQEELLCQIGSYYLLFKNDIEKAFEYFKVVIEKNPGSDRLKVHKNMFFPGHKTCMNIYDVLCDEARLTLQNQSESSNQNQSLCQHILLLCSEHSPDFLQRTPVSCQELWEKVSWKSTPRCVVERRSREKTRGKPCRSRDSSSGSCHTYSSNESKGTYHSLGSYPREKEQTGQRIRFYSNSESGVNDQKYRRQKSYDRHVVHEENWRKGPRELVGNKDNGPTKAVTFDGEFVHPSSINNNYKNKNLKNCEQNWRTGPRDFGQSVAQNCGRNTNSVDRENLNLNQMNSKSTDRFKRKEQHNNSASWRTKPENLGRRSISH
;
A
#
# COMPACT_ATOMS: atom_id res chain seq x y z
N MET A 1 -39.52 38.05 -29.08
CA MET A 1 -38.77 37.39 -30.17
C MET A 1 -38.29 36.03 -29.68
N CYS A 2 -39.18 35.02 -29.64
CA CYS A 2 -38.83 33.61 -29.42
C CYS A 2 -40.06 32.73 -29.69
N SER A 3 -40.57 32.74 -30.93
CA SER A 3 -41.78 31.97 -31.30
C SER A 3 -42.02 31.84 -32.83
N GLN A 4 -40.97 31.88 -33.66
CA GLN A 4 -41.13 31.88 -35.14
C GLN A 4 -40.12 31.02 -35.93
N GLU A 5 -39.24 30.24 -35.28
CA GLU A 5 -38.22 29.42 -35.97
C GLU A 5 -38.51 27.91 -35.96
N THR A 6 -39.74 27.49 -35.63
CA THR A 6 -40.13 26.06 -35.59
C THR A 6 -40.98 25.59 -36.78
N ASP A 7 -41.44 26.49 -37.66
CA ASP A 7 -42.39 26.15 -38.75
C ASP A 7 -41.76 25.96 -40.14
N GLU A 8 -40.48 26.30 -40.36
CA GLU A 8 -39.80 26.07 -41.65
C GLU A 8 -39.09 24.72 -41.76
N LEU A 9 -38.66 24.12 -40.64
CA LEU A 9 -38.04 22.78 -40.63
C LEU A 9 -39.04 21.64 -40.92
N GLY A 10 -40.34 21.88 -40.75
CA GLY A 10 -41.40 20.88 -41.00
C GLY A 10 -41.79 20.68 -42.47
N LYS A 11 -41.28 21.48 -43.41
CA LYS A 11 -41.71 21.45 -44.83
C LYS A 11 -40.66 20.93 -45.82
N THR A 12 -39.42 20.76 -45.39
CA THR A 12 -38.31 20.29 -46.26
C THR A 12 -38.05 18.79 -46.18
N LEU A 13 -38.93 18.02 -45.52
CA LEU A 13 -38.81 16.56 -45.33
C LEU A 13 -39.93 15.75 -46.03
N ALA A 14 -40.78 16.38 -46.84
CA ALA A 14 -41.94 15.74 -47.48
C ALA A 14 -41.71 15.25 -48.93
N HIS A 15 -40.55 15.55 -49.54
CA HIS A 15 -40.27 15.18 -50.94
C HIS A 15 -38.84 14.67 -51.17
N VAL A 16 -38.54 13.49 -50.62
CA VAL A 16 -37.63 12.53 -51.25
C VAL A 16 -38.28 11.15 -51.19
N ASN A 17 -39.16 10.85 -52.15
CA ASN A 17 -39.45 9.47 -52.50
C ASN A 17 -38.23 8.93 -53.25
N LEU A 18 -37.47 8.05 -52.60
CA LEU A 18 -36.53 7.14 -53.25
C LEU A 18 -36.89 5.73 -52.79
N ASP A 19 -36.95 4.81 -53.75
CA ASP A 19 -37.55 3.49 -53.57
C ASP A 19 -36.88 2.68 -52.44
N ILE A 20 -37.68 2.27 -51.46
CA ILE A 20 -37.33 1.23 -50.48
C ILE A 20 -38.22 0.01 -50.76
N ASP A 21 -38.12 -0.51 -51.98
CA ASP A 21 -38.57 -1.86 -52.36
C ASP A 21 -37.34 -2.73 -52.62
N GLY A 22 -36.68 -3.11 -51.54
CA GLY A 22 -35.48 -3.95 -51.57
C GLY A 22 -34.74 -3.99 -50.25
N ILE A 23 -34.52 -5.19 -49.73
CA ILE A 23 -33.78 -5.49 -48.48
C ILE A 23 -34.57 -5.20 -47.18
N GLU A 24 -35.83 -5.64 -47.11
CA GLU A 24 -36.30 -6.34 -45.90
C GLU A 24 -35.93 -7.82 -46.01
N HIS A 25 -34.63 -8.14 -45.91
CA HIS A 25 -34.24 -9.48 -45.49
C HIS A 25 -34.38 -9.55 -43.97
N CYS A 26 -35.63 -9.60 -43.51
CA CYS A 26 -35.96 -10.09 -42.17
C CYS A 26 -35.48 -11.53 -42.10
N VAL A 27 -34.25 -11.73 -41.60
CA VAL A 27 -33.74 -13.03 -41.21
C VAL A 27 -34.61 -13.48 -40.05
N SER A 28 -35.58 -14.33 -40.36
CA SER A 28 -36.35 -15.07 -39.38
C SER A 28 -35.37 -15.97 -38.62
N VAL A 29 -34.82 -15.46 -37.51
CA VAL A 29 -34.02 -16.26 -36.57
C VAL A 29 -34.87 -17.47 -36.20
N SER A 30 -34.40 -18.67 -36.53
CA SER A 30 -35.22 -19.86 -36.31
C SER A 30 -35.39 -20.10 -34.81
N GLU A 31 -36.48 -20.76 -34.39
CA GLU A 31 -36.60 -21.17 -32.99
C GLU A 31 -35.44 -22.07 -32.54
N GLU A 32 -34.80 -22.77 -33.48
CA GLU A 32 -33.66 -23.62 -33.23
C GLU A 32 -32.38 -22.80 -33.00
N ASP A 33 -32.16 -21.72 -33.75
CA ASP A 33 -31.08 -20.76 -33.48
C ASP A 33 -31.26 -20.10 -32.11
N LEU A 34 -32.48 -19.70 -31.75
CA LEU A 34 -32.77 -19.08 -30.46
C LEU A 34 -32.57 -20.06 -29.28
N LYS A 35 -32.93 -21.33 -29.44
CA LYS A 35 -32.67 -22.39 -28.44
C LYS A 35 -31.18 -22.70 -28.33
N ASN A 36 -30.46 -22.71 -29.45
CA ASN A 36 -29.00 -22.89 -29.48
C ASN A 36 -28.25 -21.73 -28.80
N ASP A 37 -28.71 -20.49 -29.01
CA ASP A 37 -28.14 -19.29 -28.36
C ASP A 37 -28.36 -19.30 -26.84
N GLN A 38 -29.55 -19.70 -26.38
CA GLN A 38 -29.86 -19.90 -24.96
C GLN A 38 -29.01 -21.01 -24.32
N ALA A 39 -28.76 -22.11 -25.03
CA ALA A 39 -27.90 -23.18 -24.54
C ALA A 39 -26.43 -22.71 -24.40
N LEU A 40 -25.90 -22.01 -25.40
CA LEU A 40 -24.56 -21.43 -25.36
C LEU A 40 -24.39 -20.39 -24.25
N ARG A 41 -25.39 -19.53 -24.06
CA ARG A 41 -25.43 -18.57 -22.95
C ARG A 41 -25.33 -19.28 -21.61
N LYS A 42 -26.10 -20.35 -21.40
CA LYS A 42 -26.06 -21.13 -20.17
C LYS A 42 -24.71 -21.84 -19.95
N ASP A 43 -24.10 -22.38 -21.00
CA ASP A 43 -22.74 -22.94 -20.93
C ASP A 43 -21.72 -21.85 -20.55
N LEU A 44 -21.77 -20.67 -21.17
CA LEU A 44 -20.90 -19.53 -20.84
C LEU A 44 -21.08 -19.03 -19.40
N GLU A 45 -22.32 -18.94 -18.92
CA GLU A 45 -22.67 -18.54 -17.55
C GLU A 45 -22.18 -19.56 -16.49
N SER A 46 -21.85 -20.79 -16.89
CA SER A 46 -21.25 -21.81 -16.02
C SER A 46 -19.71 -21.74 -15.91
N LEU A 47 -19.05 -20.92 -16.74
CA LEU A 47 -17.58 -20.80 -16.75
C LEU A 47 -17.08 -19.72 -15.78
N GLN A 48 -15.82 -19.83 -15.39
CA GLN A 48 -15.16 -18.90 -14.46
C GLN A 48 -14.32 -17.86 -15.21
N GLY A 49 -14.71 -16.59 -15.14
CA GLY A 49 -13.90 -15.47 -15.60
C GLY A 49 -14.49 -14.11 -15.22
N PRO A 50 -13.77 -12.99 -15.42
CA PRO A 50 -14.24 -11.65 -15.03
C PRO A 50 -15.67 -11.31 -15.45
N PHE A 51 -16.11 -11.81 -16.61
CA PHE A 51 -17.43 -11.58 -17.16
C PHE A 51 -18.58 -12.34 -16.46
N THR A 52 -18.27 -13.43 -15.74
CA THR A 52 -19.23 -14.17 -14.89
C THR A 52 -19.08 -13.86 -13.40
N TRP A 53 -17.99 -13.20 -13.00
CA TRP A 53 -17.66 -12.87 -11.61
C TRP A 53 -18.29 -11.56 -11.08
N GLU A 54 -19.05 -10.82 -11.90
CA GLU A 54 -19.73 -9.57 -11.54
C GLU A 54 -18.81 -8.47 -10.94
N VAL A 55 -17.54 -8.42 -11.36
CA VAL A 55 -16.48 -7.67 -10.65
C VAL A 55 -16.79 -6.16 -10.50
N SER A 56 -17.54 -5.56 -11.43
CA SER A 56 -17.91 -4.14 -11.39
C SER A 56 -18.81 -3.71 -10.23
N LYS A 57 -19.43 -4.64 -9.48
CA LYS A 57 -20.23 -4.29 -8.28
C LYS A 57 -19.40 -3.63 -7.15
N THR A 58 -18.07 -3.55 -7.33
CA THR A 58 -17.11 -3.01 -6.36
C THR A 58 -16.60 -1.59 -6.69
N LEU A 59 -16.95 -1.02 -7.85
CA LEU A 59 -16.47 0.28 -8.34
C LEU A 59 -17.28 1.46 -7.80
N GLU A 60 -16.61 2.40 -7.12
CA GLU A 60 -17.12 3.76 -6.85
C GLU A 60 -16.65 4.79 -7.91
N ASN A 61 -15.67 4.42 -8.75
CA ASN A 61 -14.94 5.34 -9.64
C ASN A 61 -15.41 5.29 -11.10
N SER A 62 -15.13 6.36 -11.85
CA SER A 62 -15.24 6.39 -13.31
C SER A 62 -14.37 5.29 -13.96
N ARG A 63 -14.96 4.53 -14.89
CA ARG A 63 -14.26 3.45 -15.63
C ARG A 63 -13.05 3.97 -16.41
N VAL A 64 -13.14 5.16 -16.99
CA VAL A 64 -12.03 5.77 -17.75
C VAL A 64 -10.80 6.00 -16.86
N ASN A 65 -10.99 6.52 -15.64
CA ASN A 65 -9.89 6.73 -14.69
C ASN A 65 -9.30 5.39 -14.23
N THR A 66 -10.16 4.38 -14.03
CA THR A 66 -9.79 3.01 -13.67
C THR A 66 -8.92 2.36 -14.75
N ILE A 67 -9.29 2.49 -16.03
CA ILE A 67 -8.50 2.00 -17.18
C ILE A 67 -7.13 2.68 -17.21
N CYS A 68 -7.06 4.01 -17.15
CA CYS A 68 -5.79 4.75 -17.18
C CYS A 68 -4.85 4.33 -16.03
N MET A 69 -5.40 4.08 -14.84
CA MET A 69 -4.63 3.60 -13.68
C MET A 69 -4.05 2.19 -13.90
N PHE A 70 -4.83 1.28 -14.50
CA PHE A 70 -4.35 -0.07 -14.78
C PHE A 70 -3.39 -0.12 -15.98
N GLU A 71 -3.56 0.74 -16.99
CA GLU A 71 -2.59 0.96 -18.08
C GLU A 71 -1.23 1.44 -17.54
N ASP A 72 -1.21 2.50 -16.70
CA ASP A 72 0.02 2.99 -16.06
C ASP A 72 0.70 1.88 -15.23
N ARG A 73 -0.05 1.13 -14.43
CA ARG A 73 0.52 0.03 -13.66
C ARG A 73 1.05 -1.11 -14.54
N GLN A 74 0.39 -1.41 -15.66
CA GLN A 74 0.88 -2.39 -16.62
C GLN A 74 2.19 -1.94 -17.27
N LEU A 75 2.32 -0.67 -17.65
CA LEU A 75 3.56 -0.11 -18.21
C LEU A 75 4.74 -0.12 -17.21
N ASN A 76 4.45 -0.04 -15.91
CA ASN A 76 5.43 -0.18 -14.82
C ASN A 76 5.55 -1.63 -14.29
N THR A 77 5.06 -2.64 -15.02
CA THR A 77 5.29 -4.06 -14.67
C THR A 77 6.55 -4.56 -15.38
N GLU A 78 7.52 -5.03 -14.61
CA GLU A 78 8.80 -5.51 -15.14
C GLU A 78 8.67 -6.87 -15.82
N ASP A 79 9.30 -7.02 -17.00
CA ASP A 79 9.40 -8.31 -17.68
C ASP A 79 10.55 -9.14 -17.08
N GLY A 80 10.20 -10.10 -16.22
CA GLY A 80 11.12 -11.11 -15.68
C GLY A 80 11.05 -12.46 -16.41
N ASP A 81 11.97 -13.36 -16.09
CA ASP A 81 11.99 -14.75 -16.57
C ASP A 81 10.95 -15.66 -15.90
N THR A 82 10.41 -15.24 -14.74
CA THR A 82 9.31 -15.91 -14.03
C THR A 82 7.94 -15.51 -14.58
N PHE A 83 6.92 -16.32 -14.31
CA PHE A 83 5.56 -16.08 -14.76
C PHE A 83 5.04 -14.71 -14.31
N GLN A 84 4.54 -13.94 -15.27
CA GLN A 84 4.19 -12.52 -15.09
C GLN A 84 2.79 -12.36 -14.48
N TRP A 85 2.58 -12.94 -13.29
CA TRP A 85 1.29 -13.00 -12.58
C TRP A 85 0.55 -11.65 -12.51
N CYS A 86 1.24 -10.56 -12.15
CA CYS A 86 0.62 -9.24 -12.10
C CYS A 86 0.14 -8.76 -13.48
N LYS A 87 0.91 -9.01 -14.54
CA LYS A 87 0.55 -8.64 -15.92
C LYS A 87 -0.66 -9.45 -16.39
N PHE A 88 -0.70 -10.74 -16.05
CA PHE A 88 -1.82 -11.63 -16.33
C PHE A 88 -3.12 -11.11 -15.69
N VAL A 89 -3.11 -10.82 -14.39
CA VAL A 89 -4.27 -10.28 -13.66
C VAL A 89 -4.69 -8.90 -14.20
N LEU A 90 -3.75 -7.99 -14.43
CA LEU A 90 -4.05 -6.66 -14.98
C LEU A 90 -4.67 -6.74 -16.38
N ASN A 91 -4.24 -7.67 -17.24
CA ASN A 91 -4.87 -7.89 -18.55
C ASN A 91 -6.32 -8.37 -18.44
N LEU A 92 -6.64 -9.24 -17.47
CA LEU A 92 -8.03 -9.69 -17.24
C LEU A 92 -8.93 -8.52 -16.79
N VAL A 93 -8.44 -7.71 -15.84
CA VAL A 93 -9.18 -6.55 -15.32
C VAL A 93 -9.32 -5.45 -16.39
N LEU A 94 -8.25 -5.14 -17.14
CA LEU A 94 -8.30 -4.21 -18.27
C LEU A 94 -9.28 -4.70 -19.35
N SER A 95 -9.27 -5.99 -19.69
CA SER A 95 -10.21 -6.56 -20.65
C SER A 95 -11.66 -6.31 -20.23
N TYR A 96 -11.98 -6.59 -18.98
CA TYR A 96 -13.30 -6.36 -18.41
C TYR A 96 -13.71 -4.88 -18.44
N GLU A 97 -12.82 -3.97 -18.03
CA GLU A 97 -13.12 -2.53 -18.04
C GLU A 97 -13.27 -1.95 -19.46
N TYR A 98 -12.42 -2.32 -20.43
CA TYR A 98 -12.59 -1.88 -21.82
C TYR A 98 -13.93 -2.36 -22.40
N TYR A 99 -14.34 -3.60 -22.15
CA TYR A 99 -15.63 -4.12 -22.62
C TYR A 99 -16.79 -3.27 -22.10
N HIS A 100 -16.80 -2.98 -20.79
CA HIS A 100 -17.82 -2.13 -20.19
C HIS A 100 -17.68 -0.63 -20.52
N ASN A 101 -16.53 -0.19 -21.04
CA ASN A 101 -16.31 1.11 -21.66
C ASN A 101 -16.59 1.11 -23.18
N THR A 102 -17.27 0.08 -23.69
CA THR A 102 -17.62 -0.17 -25.11
C THR A 102 -16.44 -0.30 -26.09
N GLU A 103 -15.22 -0.50 -25.59
CA GLU A 103 -13.98 -0.68 -26.35
C GLU A 103 -13.64 -2.18 -26.58
N LEU A 104 -14.58 -2.91 -27.19
CA LEU A 104 -14.50 -4.36 -27.43
C LEU A 104 -13.15 -4.83 -28.03
N THR A 105 -12.60 -4.09 -29.00
CA THR A 105 -11.33 -4.47 -29.66
C THR A 105 -10.15 -4.47 -28.68
N LYS A 106 -10.05 -3.46 -27.80
CA LYS A 106 -9.03 -3.41 -26.75
C LYS A 106 -9.26 -4.48 -25.69
N SER A 107 -10.53 -4.76 -25.39
CA SER A 107 -10.92 -5.84 -24.47
C SER A 107 -10.41 -7.20 -24.95
N MET A 108 -10.59 -7.52 -26.24
CA MET A 108 -10.06 -8.72 -26.86
C MET A 108 -8.52 -8.72 -26.92
N GLU A 109 -7.90 -7.59 -27.28
CA GLU A 109 -6.44 -7.45 -27.36
C GLU A 109 -5.73 -7.87 -26.05
N LYS A 110 -6.23 -7.42 -24.89
CA LYS A 110 -5.65 -7.78 -23.58
C LYS A 110 -5.76 -9.27 -23.24
N LEU A 111 -6.82 -9.95 -23.71
CA LEU A 111 -6.94 -11.41 -23.55
C LEU A 111 -6.02 -12.17 -24.50
N LEU A 112 -5.84 -11.68 -25.74
CA LEU A 112 -4.88 -12.24 -26.69
C LEU A 112 -3.44 -12.06 -26.21
N ASP A 113 -3.12 -10.94 -25.55
CA ASP A 113 -1.83 -10.75 -24.87
C ASP A 113 -1.62 -11.75 -23.73
N ASN A 114 -2.67 -12.13 -23.00
CA ASN A 114 -2.61 -13.24 -22.04
C ASN A 114 -2.44 -14.60 -22.71
N GLU A 115 -3.13 -14.91 -23.82
CA GLU A 115 -2.91 -16.17 -24.57
C GLU A 115 -1.47 -16.25 -25.09
N ARG A 116 -0.91 -15.14 -25.61
CA ARG A 116 0.50 -15.03 -26.04
C ARG A 116 1.46 -15.25 -24.87
N LEU A 117 1.20 -14.65 -23.71
CA LEU A 117 1.98 -14.82 -22.49
C LEU A 117 2.01 -16.31 -22.08
N LEU A 118 0.85 -16.94 -21.89
CA LEU A 118 0.75 -18.36 -21.50
C LEU A 118 1.43 -19.28 -22.53
N SER A 119 1.25 -19.00 -23.83
CA SER A 119 1.85 -19.79 -24.91
C SER A 119 3.37 -19.65 -24.96
N THR A 120 3.91 -18.48 -24.62
CA THR A 120 5.36 -18.23 -24.52
C THR A 120 5.98 -18.99 -23.35
N PHE A 121 5.31 -19.08 -22.20
CA PHE A 121 5.78 -19.87 -21.06
C PHE A 121 5.72 -21.38 -21.35
N THR A 122 4.69 -21.85 -22.06
CA THR A 122 4.63 -23.23 -22.55
C THR A 122 5.73 -23.56 -23.56
N SER A 123 5.97 -22.71 -24.57
CA SER A 123 6.95 -22.99 -25.64
C SER A 123 8.40 -22.88 -25.18
N LYS A 124 8.70 -22.00 -24.21
CA LYS A 124 10.01 -21.92 -23.54
C LYS A 124 10.29 -23.12 -22.61
N GLY A 125 9.30 -23.97 -22.32
CA GLY A 125 9.46 -25.11 -21.42
C GLY A 125 9.75 -24.70 -19.97
N VAL A 126 9.17 -23.58 -19.51
CA VAL A 126 9.44 -23.03 -18.17
C VAL A 126 8.95 -23.99 -17.08
N LEU A 127 9.89 -24.49 -16.27
CA LEU A 127 9.64 -25.45 -15.19
C LEU A 127 9.23 -24.78 -13.85
N GLU A 128 8.66 -23.58 -13.91
CA GLU A 128 8.18 -22.88 -12.73
C GLU A 128 6.95 -23.59 -12.17
N MET A 129 7.06 -24.11 -10.95
CA MET A 129 6.04 -24.99 -10.36
C MET A 129 4.68 -24.30 -10.27
N PHE A 130 4.63 -23.02 -9.88
CA PHE A 130 3.38 -22.25 -9.80
C PHE A 130 2.63 -22.25 -11.14
N TYR A 131 3.30 -21.85 -12.22
CA TYR A 131 2.73 -21.87 -13.57
C TYR A 131 2.25 -23.28 -13.97
N LEU A 132 3.08 -24.31 -13.77
CA LEU A 132 2.73 -25.68 -14.14
C LEU A 132 1.50 -26.20 -13.38
N THR A 133 1.39 -25.92 -12.08
CA THR A 133 0.24 -26.36 -11.24
C THR A 133 -1.04 -25.56 -11.46
N THR A 134 -0.98 -24.41 -12.12
CA THR A 134 -2.13 -23.50 -12.32
C THR A 134 -2.51 -23.31 -13.80
N LYS A 135 -1.75 -23.92 -14.72
CA LYS A 135 -1.84 -23.74 -16.17
C LYS A 135 -3.26 -23.89 -16.73
N GLU A 136 -3.99 -24.93 -16.32
CA GLU A 136 -5.33 -25.20 -16.88
C GLU A 136 -6.33 -24.14 -16.44
N ALA A 137 -6.29 -23.70 -15.18
CA ALA A 137 -7.09 -22.59 -14.68
C ALA A 137 -6.74 -21.26 -15.38
N LEU A 138 -5.46 -20.98 -15.64
CA LEU A 138 -5.03 -19.79 -16.38
C LEU A 138 -5.60 -19.76 -17.81
N TYR A 139 -5.56 -20.90 -18.52
CA TYR A 139 -6.15 -21.01 -19.86
C TYR A 139 -7.69 -20.99 -19.84
N HIS A 140 -8.32 -21.63 -18.85
CA HIS A 140 -9.78 -21.58 -18.65
C HIS A 140 -10.27 -20.13 -18.57
N VAL A 141 -9.69 -19.32 -17.68
CA VAL A 141 -10.14 -17.93 -17.47
C VAL A 141 -9.96 -17.09 -18.75
N VAL A 142 -8.87 -17.28 -19.49
CA VAL A 142 -8.64 -16.56 -20.76
C VAL A 142 -9.63 -16.99 -21.84
N TYR A 143 -9.83 -18.29 -22.06
CA TYR A 143 -10.74 -18.77 -23.11
C TYR A 143 -12.22 -18.57 -22.76
N ALA A 144 -12.63 -18.70 -21.49
CA ALA A 144 -13.97 -18.35 -21.05
C ALA A 144 -14.28 -16.87 -21.31
N SER A 145 -13.31 -16.00 -21.02
CA SER A 145 -13.40 -14.56 -21.29
C SER A 145 -13.48 -14.26 -22.80
N LEU A 146 -12.63 -14.88 -23.62
CA LEU A 146 -12.66 -14.71 -25.08
C LEU A 146 -13.98 -15.25 -25.67
N ALA A 147 -14.45 -16.42 -25.23
CA ALA A 147 -15.71 -16.99 -25.69
C ALA A 147 -16.90 -16.09 -25.35
N TYR A 148 -16.92 -15.49 -24.16
CA TYR A 148 -17.93 -14.49 -23.79
C TYR A 148 -17.88 -13.25 -24.70
N LEU A 149 -16.70 -12.73 -25.03
CA LEU A 149 -16.58 -11.58 -25.94
C LEU A 149 -17.01 -11.94 -27.38
N HIS A 150 -16.60 -13.09 -27.91
CA HIS A 150 -17.02 -13.55 -29.24
C HIS A 150 -18.53 -13.79 -29.33
N PHE A 151 -19.14 -14.34 -28.28
CA PHE A 151 -20.58 -14.54 -28.19
C PHE A 151 -21.35 -13.22 -28.26
N ASN A 152 -20.95 -12.22 -27.45
CA ASN A 152 -21.54 -10.89 -27.50
C ASN A 152 -21.15 -10.08 -28.77
N SER A 153 -20.21 -10.58 -29.57
CA SER A 153 -19.89 -10.08 -30.92
C SER A 153 -20.67 -10.80 -32.03
N HIS A 154 -21.60 -11.70 -31.66
CA HIS A 154 -22.36 -12.59 -32.55
C HIS A 154 -21.53 -13.60 -33.36
N ASP A 155 -20.27 -13.88 -32.98
CA ASP A 155 -19.46 -14.95 -33.56
C ASP A 155 -19.68 -16.27 -32.81
N VAL A 156 -20.84 -16.88 -33.08
CA VAL A 156 -21.23 -18.18 -32.53
C VAL A 156 -20.25 -19.30 -32.96
N SER A 157 -19.59 -19.15 -34.12
CA SER A 157 -18.69 -20.16 -34.68
C SER A 157 -17.39 -20.26 -33.87
N VAL A 158 -16.75 -19.12 -33.59
CA VAL A 158 -15.56 -19.04 -32.75
C VAL A 158 -15.91 -19.33 -31.29
N THR A 159 -17.07 -18.89 -30.81
CA THR A 159 -17.56 -19.23 -29.46
C THR A 159 -17.59 -20.75 -29.25
N LYS A 160 -18.23 -21.51 -30.15
CA LYS A 160 -18.27 -22.99 -30.09
C LYS A 160 -16.87 -23.62 -30.15
N ASN A 161 -15.96 -23.07 -30.96
CA ASN A 161 -14.58 -23.54 -31.02
C ASN A 161 -13.78 -23.26 -29.73
N MET A 162 -14.02 -22.12 -29.07
CA MET A 162 -13.37 -21.81 -27.80
C MET A 162 -13.92 -22.68 -26.67
N LEU A 163 -15.23 -22.90 -26.60
CA LEU A 163 -15.85 -23.79 -25.62
C LEU A 163 -15.26 -25.22 -25.66
N SER A 164 -14.95 -25.75 -26.84
CA SER A 164 -14.33 -27.08 -26.97
C SER A 164 -12.85 -27.16 -26.53
N ARG A 165 -12.21 -26.01 -26.24
CA ARG A 165 -10.83 -25.90 -25.73
C ARG A 165 -10.76 -25.67 -24.21
N ILE A 166 -11.90 -25.54 -23.53
CA ILE A 166 -11.96 -25.20 -22.10
C ILE A 166 -12.16 -26.46 -21.26
N THR A 167 -11.18 -26.80 -20.41
CA THR A 167 -11.39 -27.73 -19.29
C THR A 167 -12.42 -27.14 -18.35
N ARG A 168 -13.50 -27.84 -18.01
CA ARG A 168 -14.52 -27.33 -17.08
C ARG A 168 -14.02 -27.38 -15.64
N GLU A 169 -14.54 -26.51 -14.77
CA GLU A 169 -14.16 -26.48 -13.35
C GLU A 169 -14.42 -27.83 -12.66
N GLU A 170 -15.51 -28.52 -13.01
CA GLU A 170 -15.84 -29.84 -12.47
C GLU A 170 -14.72 -30.88 -12.68
N ASP A 171 -14.08 -30.86 -13.85
CA ASP A 171 -13.01 -31.77 -14.29
C ASP A 171 -11.60 -31.43 -13.75
N MET A 172 -11.42 -30.24 -13.17
CA MET A 172 -10.10 -29.77 -12.69
C MET A 172 -9.65 -30.46 -11.39
N ASP A 173 -8.33 -30.56 -11.19
CA ASP A 173 -7.77 -30.92 -9.88
C ASP A 173 -7.92 -29.78 -8.85
N ASP A 174 -7.75 -30.10 -7.57
CA ASP A 174 -7.96 -29.12 -6.49
C ASP A 174 -7.01 -27.91 -6.57
N ARG A 175 -5.81 -28.07 -7.18
CA ARG A 175 -4.86 -26.98 -7.40
C ARG A 175 -5.34 -26.02 -8.49
N CYS A 176 -5.91 -26.54 -9.57
CA CYS A 176 -6.56 -25.71 -10.59
C CYS A 176 -7.84 -25.04 -10.06
N LYS A 177 -8.64 -25.71 -9.22
CA LYS A 177 -9.79 -25.09 -8.52
C LYS A 177 -9.34 -24.00 -7.53
N ALA A 178 -8.24 -24.23 -6.81
CA ALA A 178 -7.59 -23.21 -6.00
C ALA A 178 -7.10 -22.02 -6.83
N ALA A 179 -6.54 -22.28 -8.02
CA ALA A 179 -6.09 -21.26 -8.94
C ALA A 179 -7.23 -20.42 -9.53
N LEU A 180 -8.35 -21.02 -9.93
CA LEU A 180 -9.55 -20.27 -10.33
C LEU A 180 -9.99 -19.32 -9.20
N SER A 181 -10.03 -19.82 -7.97
CA SER A 181 -10.36 -19.04 -6.77
C SER A 181 -9.34 -17.91 -6.52
N GLY A 182 -8.04 -18.19 -6.69
CA GLY A 182 -6.94 -17.24 -6.52
C GLY A 182 -6.92 -16.14 -7.59
N ILE A 183 -7.20 -16.47 -8.86
CA ILE A 183 -7.32 -15.50 -9.95
C ILE A 183 -8.54 -14.59 -9.73
N HIS A 184 -9.68 -15.16 -9.35
CA HIS A 184 -10.89 -14.40 -8.99
C HIS A 184 -10.60 -13.42 -7.85
N ALA A 185 -10.00 -13.90 -6.77
CA ALA A 185 -9.57 -13.06 -5.66
C ALA A 185 -8.61 -11.95 -6.08
N ALA A 186 -7.61 -12.26 -6.92
CA ALA A 186 -6.64 -11.29 -7.40
C ALA A 186 -7.30 -10.19 -8.24
N CYS A 187 -8.22 -10.54 -9.14
CA CYS A 187 -9.00 -9.57 -9.91
C CYS A 187 -9.85 -8.67 -8.99
N LEU A 188 -10.54 -9.24 -8.00
CA LEU A 188 -11.29 -8.45 -7.01
C LEU A 188 -10.38 -7.52 -6.19
N MET A 189 -9.20 -7.98 -5.78
CA MET A 189 -8.22 -7.17 -5.04
C MET A 189 -7.69 -5.96 -5.82
N GLU A 190 -7.89 -5.86 -7.13
CA GLU A 190 -7.56 -4.67 -7.92
C GLU A 190 -8.58 -3.53 -7.74
N TYR A 191 -9.80 -3.85 -7.33
CA TYR A 191 -10.86 -2.87 -7.02
C TYR A 191 -10.82 -2.35 -5.57
N GLY A 192 -9.62 -2.23 -5.01
CA GLY A 192 -9.39 -1.56 -3.73
C GLY A 192 -10.01 -2.26 -2.52
N TYR A 193 -10.71 -1.50 -1.67
CA TYR A 193 -11.20 -1.99 -0.36
C TYR A 193 -12.40 -2.93 -0.48
N SER A 194 -13.47 -2.50 -1.14
CA SER A 194 -14.67 -3.30 -1.45
C SER A 194 -14.30 -4.61 -2.15
N GLY A 195 -13.40 -4.52 -3.13
CA GLY A 195 -12.79 -5.66 -3.80
C GLY A 195 -12.02 -6.58 -2.87
N SER A 196 -11.21 -6.04 -1.95
CA SER A 196 -10.46 -6.85 -0.95
C SER A 196 -11.39 -7.60 0.01
N ILE A 197 -12.51 -7.00 0.47
CA ILE A 197 -13.52 -7.71 1.28
C ILE A 197 -14.08 -8.90 0.48
N SER A 198 -14.50 -8.65 -0.77
CA SER A 198 -15.08 -9.66 -1.66
C SER A 198 -14.11 -10.80 -1.99
N ALA A 199 -12.82 -10.49 -2.17
CA ALA A 199 -11.77 -11.46 -2.44
C ALA A 199 -11.53 -12.45 -1.29
N MET A 200 -11.79 -12.03 -0.05
CA MET A 200 -11.42 -12.78 1.16
C MET A 200 -12.02 -14.19 1.22
N LYS A 201 -13.27 -14.39 0.73
CA LYS A 201 -13.89 -15.72 0.68
C LYS A 201 -13.18 -16.66 -0.32
N TYR A 202 -12.78 -16.14 -1.47
CA TYR A 202 -12.12 -16.91 -2.52
C TYR A 202 -10.66 -17.22 -2.14
N LEU A 203 -9.98 -16.35 -1.41
CA LEU A 203 -8.63 -16.63 -0.86
C LEU A 203 -8.66 -17.75 0.17
N LYS A 204 -9.66 -17.76 1.07
CA LYS A 204 -9.83 -18.86 2.03
C LYS A 204 -10.16 -20.17 1.29
N MET A 205 -10.94 -20.13 0.22
CA MET A 205 -11.20 -21.29 -0.65
C MET A 205 -9.91 -21.79 -1.33
N ALA A 206 -9.11 -20.90 -1.94
CA ALA A 206 -7.84 -21.24 -2.57
C ALA A 206 -6.85 -21.89 -1.59
N VAL A 207 -6.68 -21.32 -0.39
CA VAL A 207 -5.81 -21.89 0.66
C VAL A 207 -6.34 -23.23 1.20
N SER A 208 -7.66 -23.45 1.21
CA SER A 208 -8.24 -24.73 1.65
C SER A 208 -8.07 -25.86 0.63
N LEU A 209 -8.07 -25.53 -0.67
CA LEU A 209 -7.92 -26.48 -1.77
C LEU A 209 -6.44 -26.78 -2.09
N ASP A 210 -5.57 -25.78 -2.00
CA ASP A 210 -4.12 -25.93 -2.20
C ASP A 210 -3.33 -25.28 -1.03
N PRO A 211 -3.28 -25.96 0.14
CA PRO A 211 -2.60 -25.45 1.33
C PRO A 211 -1.07 -25.48 1.24
N CYS A 212 -0.49 -25.98 0.13
CA CYS A 212 0.94 -26.05 -0.10
C CYS A 212 1.47 -24.91 -0.97
N GLN A 213 0.59 -24.06 -1.52
CA GLN A 213 0.96 -22.97 -2.42
C GLN A 213 1.20 -21.65 -1.69
N GLY A 214 2.42 -21.11 -1.82
CA GLY A 214 2.84 -19.88 -1.15
C GLY A 214 2.09 -18.63 -1.63
N GLU A 215 1.74 -18.55 -2.93
CA GLU A 215 1.03 -17.39 -3.51
C GLU A 215 -0.37 -17.21 -2.87
N TRP A 216 -1.14 -18.27 -2.64
CA TRP A 216 -2.48 -18.15 -2.03
C TRP A 216 -2.42 -17.64 -0.59
N LYS A 217 -1.42 -18.09 0.17
CA LYS A 217 -1.17 -17.61 1.54
C LYS A 217 -0.66 -16.17 1.56
N PHE A 218 0.23 -15.82 0.62
CA PHE A 218 0.68 -14.44 0.44
C PHE A 218 -0.49 -13.50 0.12
N LEU A 219 -1.36 -13.87 -0.83
CA LEU A 219 -2.53 -13.08 -1.19
C LEU A 219 -3.51 -12.96 -0.02
N LEU A 220 -3.75 -14.03 0.75
CA LEU A 220 -4.55 -13.98 1.97
C LEU A 220 -3.98 -12.99 3.00
N GLY A 221 -2.68 -13.09 3.33
CA GLY A 221 -2.01 -12.16 4.23
C GLY A 221 -2.03 -10.70 3.75
N LYS A 222 -1.77 -10.48 2.45
CA LYS A 222 -1.84 -9.18 1.78
C LYS A 222 -3.26 -8.60 1.81
N CYS A 223 -4.29 -9.43 1.67
CA CYS A 223 -5.70 -9.05 1.74
C CYS A 223 -6.11 -8.66 3.17
N LEU A 224 -5.78 -9.48 4.17
CA LEU A 224 -6.03 -9.20 5.59
C LEU A 224 -5.37 -7.88 6.02
N GLY A 225 -4.09 -7.68 5.67
CA GLY A 225 -3.37 -6.44 5.96
C GLY A 225 -4.00 -5.20 5.30
N ARG A 226 -4.48 -5.32 4.06
CA ARG A 226 -5.23 -4.23 3.37
C ARG A 226 -6.53 -3.88 4.07
N ILE A 227 -7.32 -4.87 4.47
CA ILE A 227 -8.58 -4.67 5.21
C ILE A 227 -8.29 -3.99 6.55
N ARG A 228 -7.31 -4.49 7.31
CA ARG A 228 -6.87 -3.92 8.59
C ARG A 228 -6.42 -2.46 8.45
N HIS A 229 -5.60 -2.11 7.46
CA HIS A 229 -5.12 -0.73 7.24
C HIS A 229 -6.23 0.29 6.98
N ILE A 230 -7.39 -0.16 6.48
CA ILE A 230 -8.52 0.71 6.14
C ILE A 230 -9.51 0.78 7.30
N ASN A 231 -9.84 -0.37 7.93
CA ASN A 231 -10.70 -0.42 9.10
C ASN A 231 -10.03 0.21 10.32
N ASN A 232 -8.91 -0.35 10.78
CA ASN A 232 -8.20 0.14 11.96
C ASN A 232 -6.68 0.00 11.78
N LEU A 233 -6.03 1.07 11.33
CA LEU A 233 -4.58 1.15 11.13
C LEU A 233 -3.75 0.85 12.41
N TRP A 234 -4.35 1.04 13.58
CA TRP A 234 -3.72 0.87 14.90
C TRP A 234 -3.99 -0.50 15.53
N GLU A 235 -4.76 -1.35 14.86
CA GLU A 235 -4.95 -2.74 15.25
C GLU A 235 -3.67 -3.54 15.04
N VAL A 236 -3.33 -4.41 15.99
CA VAL A 236 -2.20 -5.34 15.86
C VAL A 236 -2.58 -6.38 14.80
N PRO A 237 -1.69 -6.71 13.85
CA PRO A 237 -1.95 -7.76 12.85
C PRO A 237 -2.45 -9.05 13.49
N SER A 238 -3.46 -9.66 12.88
CA SER A 238 -4.06 -10.88 13.42
C SER A 238 -3.10 -12.08 13.31
N MET A 239 -3.32 -13.11 14.12
CA MET A 239 -2.57 -14.37 13.98
C MET A 239 -2.81 -15.07 12.64
N GLU A 240 -3.95 -14.79 11.97
CA GLU A 240 -4.23 -15.28 10.62
C GLU A 240 -3.37 -14.53 9.58
N GLU A 241 -3.22 -13.21 9.70
CA GLU A 241 -2.34 -12.40 8.84
C GLU A 241 -0.87 -12.83 8.99
N PHE A 242 -0.40 -13.03 10.23
CA PHE A 242 0.96 -13.50 10.49
C PHE A 242 1.22 -14.88 9.89
N ARG A 243 0.42 -15.89 10.22
CA ARG A 243 0.63 -17.27 9.71
C ARG A 243 0.61 -17.33 8.19
N ALA A 244 -0.34 -16.64 7.56
CA ALA A 244 -0.43 -16.62 6.10
C ALA A 244 0.84 -16.03 5.46
N LEU A 245 1.41 -14.96 6.03
CA LEU A 245 2.66 -14.37 5.52
C LEU A 245 3.93 -15.18 5.88
N GLU A 246 3.98 -15.79 7.06
CA GLU A 246 5.10 -16.64 7.50
C GLU A 246 5.19 -17.92 6.66
N GLU A 247 4.07 -18.64 6.52
CA GLU A 247 3.98 -19.86 5.71
C GLU A 247 4.24 -19.56 4.22
N ALA A 248 3.79 -18.41 3.71
CA ALA A 248 4.11 -17.99 2.34
C ALA A 248 5.62 -17.80 2.11
N VAL A 249 6.31 -17.15 3.05
CA VAL A 249 7.78 -16.93 2.98
C VAL A 249 8.57 -18.23 3.16
N GLU A 250 8.09 -19.14 4.00
CA GLU A 250 8.69 -20.47 4.17
C GLU A 250 8.55 -21.33 2.92
N MET A 251 7.37 -21.33 2.29
CA MET A 251 7.08 -22.07 1.07
C MET A 251 7.76 -21.47 -0.18
N THR A 252 7.85 -20.14 -0.25
CA THR A 252 8.40 -19.44 -1.40
C THR A 252 9.24 -18.25 -0.93
N LYS A 253 10.55 -18.32 -1.17
CA LYS A 253 11.50 -17.24 -0.87
C LYS A 253 11.41 -16.06 -1.85
N ASN A 254 10.18 -15.57 -2.05
CA ASN A 254 9.90 -14.40 -2.88
C ASN A 254 10.23 -13.12 -2.08
N PRO A 255 11.10 -12.22 -2.60
CA PRO A 255 11.45 -10.98 -1.93
C PRO A 255 10.24 -10.12 -1.56
N SER A 256 9.19 -10.12 -2.39
CA SER A 256 7.97 -9.38 -2.10
C SER A 256 7.24 -9.92 -0.87
N TYR A 257 7.15 -11.24 -0.70
CA TYR A 257 6.50 -11.85 0.46
C TYR A 257 7.27 -11.49 1.75
N ILE A 258 8.60 -11.59 1.68
CA ILE A 258 9.53 -11.24 2.76
C ILE A 258 9.33 -9.78 3.21
N LEU A 259 9.17 -8.84 2.26
CA LEU A 259 8.90 -7.43 2.56
C LEU A 259 7.54 -7.18 3.23
N PHE A 260 6.51 -7.90 2.82
CA PHE A 260 5.19 -7.81 3.45
C PHE A 260 5.25 -8.35 4.89
N LEU A 261 5.85 -9.53 5.11
CA LEU A 261 6.06 -10.09 6.44
C LEU A 261 6.89 -9.14 7.34
N ALA A 262 7.98 -8.58 6.81
CA ALA A 262 8.80 -7.59 7.52
C ALA A 262 7.98 -6.36 7.92
N GLN A 263 7.14 -5.84 7.02
CA GLN A 263 6.25 -4.72 7.32
C GLN A 263 5.24 -5.04 8.42
N THR A 264 4.62 -6.23 8.37
CA THR A 264 3.65 -6.68 9.37
C THR A 264 4.28 -6.79 10.76
N TYR A 265 5.51 -7.32 10.87
CA TYR A 265 6.26 -7.31 12.14
C TYR A 265 6.52 -5.90 12.69
N VAL A 266 6.96 -4.93 11.86
CA VAL A 266 7.17 -3.55 12.31
C VAL A 266 5.85 -2.90 12.75
N GLU A 267 4.75 -3.21 12.08
CA GLU A 267 3.43 -2.68 12.42
C GLU A 267 2.89 -3.28 13.72
N ALA A 268 3.04 -4.58 13.94
CA ALA A 268 2.72 -5.21 15.22
C ALA A 268 3.49 -4.58 16.38
N ALA A 269 4.81 -4.44 16.26
CA ALA A 269 5.63 -3.79 17.28
C ALA A 269 5.21 -2.33 17.52
N SER A 270 4.91 -1.59 16.45
CA SER A 270 4.45 -0.20 16.53
C SER A 270 3.09 -0.06 17.22
N ASN A 271 2.15 -0.96 16.89
CA ASN A 271 0.78 -0.89 17.39
C ASN A 271 0.69 -1.40 18.84
N LEU A 272 1.46 -2.44 19.21
CA LEU A 272 1.64 -2.86 20.61
C LEU A 272 2.17 -1.71 21.49
N PHE A 273 3.12 -0.91 21.00
CA PHE A 273 3.66 0.28 21.69
C PHE A 273 2.63 1.43 21.85
N LEU A 274 1.62 1.49 20.98
CA LEU A 274 0.54 2.46 21.06
C LEU A 274 -0.57 2.03 22.01
N GLN A 275 -0.90 0.73 22.04
CA GLN A 275 -1.98 0.18 22.86
C GLN A 275 -1.61 -0.04 24.34
N ASN A 276 -0.32 -0.13 24.69
CA ASN A 276 0.12 -0.48 26.04
C ASN A 276 0.93 0.65 26.70
N ASP A 277 0.40 1.17 27.82
CA ASP A 277 1.14 2.10 28.69
C ASP A 277 2.23 1.40 29.51
N ASN A 278 2.04 0.11 29.84
CA ASN A 278 2.97 -0.66 30.67
C ASN A 278 4.07 -1.33 29.82
N LEU A 279 4.99 -0.49 29.31
CA LEU A 279 6.02 -0.88 28.35
C LEU A 279 6.96 -2.02 28.82
N GLY A 280 7.13 -2.22 30.13
CA GLY A 280 8.18 -3.08 30.69
C GLY A 280 8.09 -4.56 30.27
N SER A 281 6.88 -5.14 30.26
CA SER A 281 6.67 -6.56 29.93
C SER A 281 6.69 -6.83 28.44
N MET A 282 6.20 -5.89 27.61
CA MET A 282 6.13 -6.07 26.15
C MET A 282 7.40 -5.68 25.40
N ASN A 283 8.34 -4.97 26.03
CA ASN A 283 9.56 -4.49 25.38
C ASN A 283 10.37 -5.61 24.71
N GLN A 284 10.46 -6.79 25.34
CA GLN A 284 11.15 -7.95 24.76
C GLN A 284 10.48 -8.44 23.48
N SER A 285 9.14 -8.53 23.47
CA SER A 285 8.36 -8.95 22.29
C SER A 285 8.50 -7.95 21.14
N MET A 286 8.37 -6.65 21.42
CA MET A 286 8.55 -5.59 20.43
C MET A 286 9.97 -5.58 19.85
N ASN A 287 11.00 -5.79 20.67
CA ASN A 287 12.39 -5.88 20.22
C ASN A 287 12.60 -7.09 19.31
N HIS A 288 12.10 -8.27 19.69
CA HIS A 288 12.15 -9.48 18.86
C HIS A 288 11.47 -9.28 17.50
N MET A 289 10.27 -8.69 17.46
CA MET A 289 9.58 -8.35 16.21
C MET A 289 10.38 -7.37 15.34
N ASN A 290 10.96 -6.33 15.95
CA ASN A 290 11.79 -5.35 15.23
C ASN A 290 13.11 -5.95 14.70
N GLU A 291 13.72 -6.88 15.44
CA GLU A 291 14.91 -7.63 15.03
C GLU A 291 14.58 -8.57 13.86
N ARG A 292 13.48 -9.33 13.96
CA ARG A 292 13.00 -10.20 12.88
C ARG A 292 12.68 -9.41 11.62
N ALA A 293 12.00 -8.26 11.73
CA ALA A 293 11.77 -7.36 10.62
C ALA A 293 13.07 -6.82 10.00
N ARG A 294 14.05 -6.42 10.82
CA ARG A 294 15.36 -5.96 10.33
C ARG A 294 16.10 -7.06 9.55
N ALA A 295 16.02 -8.31 10.00
CA ALA A 295 16.60 -9.45 9.29
C ALA A 295 15.91 -9.66 7.93
N LEU A 296 14.57 -9.72 7.90
CA LEU A 296 13.79 -9.90 6.67
C LEU A 296 14.01 -8.76 5.65
N TYR A 297 14.13 -7.50 6.08
CA TYR A 297 14.46 -6.40 5.16
C TYR A 297 15.87 -6.50 4.56
N LYS A 298 16.83 -7.12 5.26
CA LYS A 298 18.17 -7.40 4.72
C LYS A 298 18.11 -8.58 3.74
N GLU A 299 17.44 -9.66 4.10
CA GLU A 299 17.21 -10.83 3.23
C GLU A 299 16.56 -10.43 1.89
N ALA A 300 15.56 -9.54 1.92
CA ALA A 300 14.94 -9.01 0.70
C ALA A 300 15.92 -8.19 -0.18
N LEU A 301 16.87 -7.45 0.42
CA LEU A 301 17.91 -6.73 -0.31
C LEU A 301 19.03 -7.65 -0.83
N GLU A 302 19.31 -8.74 -0.13
CA GLU A 302 20.28 -9.76 -0.58
C GLU A 302 19.73 -10.52 -1.80
N LEU A 303 18.42 -10.83 -1.82
CA LEU A 303 17.76 -11.50 -2.93
C LEU A 303 17.45 -10.60 -4.13
N ALA A 304 17.12 -9.33 -3.89
CA ALA A 304 16.55 -8.44 -4.92
C ALA A 304 16.91 -6.95 -4.72
N GLY A 305 18.10 -6.66 -4.21
CA GLY A 305 18.56 -5.32 -3.87
C GLY A 305 18.76 -4.37 -5.07
N ASP A 306 18.66 -4.83 -6.31
CA ASP A 306 18.76 -4.00 -7.51
C ASP A 306 17.42 -3.46 -8.01
N TYR A 307 16.30 -3.92 -7.43
CA TYR A 307 14.96 -3.46 -7.80
C TYR A 307 14.55 -2.21 -7.01
N ALA A 308 13.99 -1.21 -7.70
CA ALA A 308 13.55 0.03 -7.06
C ALA A 308 12.49 -0.23 -5.98
N TYR A 309 11.51 -1.10 -6.30
CA TYR A 309 10.42 -1.49 -5.40
C TYR A 309 10.94 -1.99 -4.03
N ILE A 310 11.92 -2.89 -4.04
CA ILE A 310 12.53 -3.47 -2.83
C ILE A 310 13.20 -2.38 -2.00
N ASN A 311 14.01 -1.53 -2.65
CA ASN A 311 14.69 -0.41 -2.00
C ASN A 311 13.72 0.59 -1.36
N ILE A 312 12.62 0.94 -2.02
CA ILE A 312 11.58 1.84 -1.48
C ILE A 312 10.94 1.24 -0.21
N ARG A 313 10.61 -0.05 -0.25
CA ARG A 313 10.02 -0.81 0.86
C ARG A 313 10.98 -0.89 2.05
N CYS A 314 12.23 -1.26 1.81
CA CYS A 314 13.28 -1.32 2.83
C CYS A 314 13.58 0.06 3.42
N ALA A 315 13.65 1.13 2.61
CA ALA A 315 13.82 2.49 3.12
C ALA A 315 12.71 2.91 4.09
N LYS A 316 11.44 2.64 3.74
CA LYS A 316 10.27 2.87 4.62
C LYS A 316 10.35 2.05 5.90
N GLY A 317 10.79 0.79 5.81
CA GLY A 317 10.98 -0.14 6.93
C GLY A 317 12.07 0.31 7.89
N PHE A 318 13.29 0.51 7.39
CA PHE A 318 14.44 0.97 8.17
C PHE A 318 14.20 2.34 8.82
N LEU A 319 13.48 3.25 8.15
CA LEU A 319 13.08 4.54 8.74
C LEU A 319 12.11 4.39 9.93
N LYS A 320 11.24 3.37 9.94
CA LYS A 320 10.43 3.01 11.13
C LYS A 320 11.31 2.38 12.22
N LEU A 321 12.23 1.47 11.84
CA LEU A 321 13.16 0.74 12.72
C LEU A 321 14.34 1.59 13.26
N ARG A 322 14.44 2.87 12.88
CA ARG A 322 15.54 3.79 13.23
C ARG A 322 16.93 3.33 12.77
N ASP A 323 16.97 2.60 11.66
CA ASP A 323 18.22 2.26 10.96
C ASP A 323 18.50 3.31 9.88
N ASP A 324 18.88 4.49 10.34
CA ASP A 324 18.95 5.71 9.53
C ASP A 324 19.94 5.60 8.36
N ASN A 325 21.01 4.81 8.51
CA ASN A 325 22.00 4.59 7.48
C ASN A 325 21.46 3.70 6.35
N LEU A 326 20.83 2.58 6.67
CA LEU A 326 20.20 1.72 5.66
C LEU A 326 19.00 2.40 5.01
N ALA A 327 18.22 3.18 5.77
CA ALA A 327 17.12 3.99 5.23
C ALA A 327 17.60 4.98 4.15
N LYS A 328 18.71 5.68 4.40
CA LYS A 328 19.35 6.59 3.42
C LYS A 328 19.89 5.84 2.20
N ALA A 329 20.67 4.77 2.41
CA ALA A 329 21.26 4.00 1.31
C ALA A 329 20.18 3.44 0.36
N CYS A 330 19.12 2.86 0.92
CA CYS A 330 18.00 2.32 0.15
C CYS A 330 17.24 3.42 -0.60
N ILE A 331 16.94 4.57 0.03
CA ILE A 331 16.17 5.61 -0.68
C ILE A 331 17.00 6.31 -1.78
N THR A 332 18.30 6.47 -1.59
CA THR A 332 19.19 6.98 -2.64
C THR A 332 19.22 6.03 -3.84
N LYS A 333 19.35 4.72 -3.61
CA LYS A 333 19.29 3.71 -4.69
C LYS A 333 17.92 3.68 -5.37
N ALA A 334 16.82 3.75 -4.60
CA ALA A 334 15.46 3.82 -5.13
C ALA A 334 15.21 5.03 -6.05
N ILE A 335 15.66 6.23 -5.65
CA ILE A 335 15.49 7.45 -6.45
C ILE A 335 16.39 7.43 -7.71
N LEU A 336 17.57 6.79 -7.64
CA LEU A 336 18.41 6.58 -8.82
C LEU A 336 17.75 5.65 -9.84
N LEU A 337 17.17 4.53 -9.37
CA LEU A 337 16.53 3.52 -10.22
C LEU A 337 15.17 3.96 -10.77
N ALA A 338 14.38 4.71 -9.98
CA ALA A 338 13.03 5.12 -10.35
C ALA A 338 12.72 6.55 -9.88
N PRO A 339 13.31 7.59 -10.51
CA PRO A 339 13.26 8.98 -10.03
C PRO A 339 11.85 9.59 -10.00
N ASN A 340 10.94 9.07 -10.84
CA ASN A 340 9.54 9.53 -10.90
C ASN A 340 8.59 8.64 -10.08
N ASN A 341 9.08 7.59 -9.40
CA ASN A 341 8.19 6.72 -8.63
C ASN A 341 7.57 7.48 -7.44
N ILE A 342 6.24 7.43 -7.37
CA ILE A 342 5.42 8.17 -6.40
C ILE A 342 5.80 7.81 -4.96
N MET A 343 6.00 6.52 -4.68
CA MET A 343 6.33 6.04 -3.35
C MET A 343 7.79 6.32 -2.99
N ALA A 344 8.72 6.23 -3.95
CA ALA A 344 10.10 6.65 -3.75
C ALA A 344 10.17 8.12 -3.35
N ASN A 345 9.49 9.01 -4.09
CA ASN A 345 9.44 10.43 -3.78
C ASN A 345 8.80 10.69 -2.39
N HIS A 346 7.72 10.01 -2.03
CA HIS A 346 7.10 10.16 -0.69
C HIS A 346 8.02 9.70 0.45
N VAL A 347 8.74 8.59 0.27
CA VAL A 347 9.69 8.07 1.27
C VAL A 347 10.95 8.94 1.34
N ALA A 348 11.44 9.46 0.21
CA ALA A 348 12.54 10.43 0.16
C ALA A 348 12.19 11.70 0.94
N GLY A 349 10.99 12.26 0.76
CA GLY A 349 10.51 13.40 1.54
C GLY A 349 10.55 13.13 3.06
N LYS A 350 10.20 11.91 3.49
CA LYS A 350 10.28 11.50 4.90
C LYS A 350 11.71 11.36 5.41
N VAL A 351 12.63 10.86 4.59
CA VAL A 351 14.06 10.76 4.93
C VAL A 351 14.67 12.16 5.07
N PHE A 352 14.41 13.06 4.11
CA PHE A 352 14.90 14.45 4.19
C PHE A 352 14.27 15.25 5.34
N GLU A 353 12.97 15.09 5.64
CA GLU A 353 12.32 15.75 6.79
C GLU A 353 12.94 15.26 8.12
N ARG A 354 13.12 13.95 8.28
CA ARG A 354 13.40 13.33 9.59
C ARG A 354 14.89 13.18 9.89
N LEU A 355 15.67 12.75 8.90
CA LEU A 355 17.06 12.32 9.10
C LEU A 355 18.06 13.43 8.73
N ASP A 356 17.85 14.09 7.59
CA ASP A 356 18.73 15.19 7.14
C ASP A 356 18.28 16.56 7.64
N ARG A 357 17.03 16.66 8.14
CA ARG A 357 16.37 17.93 8.53
C ARG A 357 16.41 18.98 7.40
N ASN A 358 16.40 18.51 6.14
CA ASN A 358 16.39 19.37 4.96
C ASN A 358 14.93 19.59 4.51
N TRP A 359 14.28 20.57 5.14
CA TRP A 359 12.88 20.92 4.91
C TRP A 359 12.59 21.30 3.45
N GLN A 360 13.54 21.93 2.77
CA GLN A 360 13.37 22.34 1.37
C GLN A 360 13.35 21.12 0.43
N LYS A 361 14.34 20.22 0.52
CA LYS A 361 14.33 18.95 -0.23
C LYS A 361 13.12 18.10 0.14
N ALA A 362 12.76 18.02 1.41
CA ALA A 362 11.58 17.30 1.85
C ALA A 362 10.29 17.81 1.17
N LYS A 363 10.14 19.14 1.09
CA LYS A 363 9.03 19.80 0.39
C LYS A 363 8.99 19.47 -1.10
N GLU A 364 10.14 19.50 -1.78
CA GLU A 364 10.26 19.15 -3.21
C GLU A 364 9.84 17.70 -3.49
N PHE A 365 10.35 16.75 -2.69
CA PHE A 365 10.02 15.33 -2.82
C PHE A 365 8.55 15.03 -2.44
N TYR A 366 8.01 15.70 -1.42
CA TYR A 366 6.58 15.60 -1.11
C TYR A 366 5.71 16.20 -2.21
N LEU A 367 6.09 17.34 -2.80
CA LEU A 367 5.34 17.97 -3.89
C LEU A 367 5.30 17.05 -5.11
N LYS A 368 6.46 16.51 -5.56
CA LYS A 368 6.52 15.53 -6.66
C LYS A 368 5.62 14.32 -6.45
N ALA A 369 5.61 13.75 -5.24
CA ALA A 369 4.72 12.63 -4.93
C ALA A 369 3.24 13.06 -4.92
N ALA A 370 2.93 14.23 -4.35
CA ALA A 370 1.59 14.77 -4.23
C ALA A 370 0.97 15.11 -5.60
N GLU A 371 1.71 15.76 -6.49
CA GLU A 371 1.28 16.10 -7.86
C GLU A 371 0.96 14.85 -8.69
N ASN A 372 1.64 13.73 -8.44
CA ASN A 372 1.28 12.41 -8.97
C ASN A 372 0.20 11.71 -8.11
N GLY A 373 -0.66 12.50 -7.48
CA GLY A 373 -1.84 12.11 -6.71
C GLY A 373 -1.59 11.56 -5.32
N ALA A 374 -0.38 11.54 -4.73
CA ALA A 374 -0.17 10.86 -3.44
C ALA A 374 -0.82 11.62 -2.27
N PHE A 375 -2.04 11.23 -1.89
CA PHE A 375 -2.72 11.71 -0.68
C PHE A 375 -1.84 11.59 0.59
N GLY A 376 -0.98 10.56 0.65
CA GLY A 376 0.09 10.43 1.64
C GLY A 376 1.01 11.64 1.72
N ALA A 377 1.51 12.10 0.57
CA ALA A 377 2.46 13.20 0.48
C ALA A 377 1.79 14.57 0.69
N TYR A 378 0.55 14.77 0.25
CA TYR A 378 -0.18 16.03 0.48
C TYR A 378 -0.26 16.41 1.96
N MET A 379 -0.72 15.52 2.86
CA MET A 379 -0.79 15.89 4.28
C MET A 379 0.59 16.01 4.94
N ASP A 380 1.58 15.22 4.51
CA ASP A 380 2.96 15.39 4.98
C ASP A 380 3.54 16.76 4.52
N LEU A 381 3.22 17.21 3.30
CA LEU A 381 3.55 18.52 2.73
C LEU A 381 2.86 19.66 3.48
N PHE A 382 1.54 19.58 3.71
CA PHE A 382 0.78 20.61 4.41
C PHE A 382 1.21 20.72 5.88
N ARG A 383 1.47 19.59 6.55
CA ARG A 383 2.10 19.58 7.88
C ARG A 383 3.47 20.25 7.85
N LEU A 384 4.27 20.04 6.80
CA LEU A 384 5.58 20.67 6.64
C LEU A 384 5.44 22.19 6.44
N LYS A 385 4.51 22.65 5.57
CA LYS A 385 4.16 24.07 5.39
C LYS A 385 3.77 24.72 6.73
N TYR A 386 2.88 24.06 7.50
CA TYR A 386 2.45 24.54 8.82
C TYR A 386 3.60 24.63 9.84
N LYS A 387 4.49 23.62 9.89
CA LYS A 387 5.69 23.66 10.75
C LYS A 387 6.65 24.81 10.38
N GLN A 388 6.70 25.22 9.12
CA GLN A 388 7.53 26.34 8.65
C GLN A 388 6.86 27.71 8.87
N ASN A 389 5.52 27.77 8.80
CA ASN A 389 4.73 28.97 9.00
C ASN A 389 3.45 28.62 9.76
N CYS A 390 3.37 29.00 11.04
CA CYS A 390 2.19 28.77 11.88
C CYS A 390 0.93 29.52 11.40
N ASN A 391 1.09 30.51 10.52
CA ASN A 391 -0.01 31.28 9.92
C ASN A 391 -0.42 30.72 8.53
N TYR A 392 0.11 29.57 8.12
CA TYR A 392 -0.31 28.90 6.89
C TYR A 392 -1.74 28.39 7.01
N ASP A 393 -2.65 28.91 6.19
CA ASP A 393 -4.03 28.46 6.17
C ASP A 393 -4.19 27.22 5.28
N ALA A 394 -4.50 26.08 5.90
CA ALA A 394 -4.63 24.80 5.22
C ALA A 394 -6.00 24.58 4.57
N LEU A 395 -7.02 25.43 4.84
CA LEU A 395 -8.40 25.17 4.40
C LEU A 395 -8.54 25.07 2.87
N SER A 396 -8.04 26.05 2.12
CA SER A 396 -8.13 26.05 0.65
C SER A 396 -7.41 24.84 0.03
N ASP A 397 -6.28 24.45 0.62
CA ASP A 397 -5.49 23.30 0.18
C ASP A 397 -6.25 21.99 0.48
N LEU A 398 -6.87 21.84 1.66
CA LEU A 398 -7.68 20.68 2.04
C LEU A 398 -9.00 20.57 1.25
N GLN A 399 -9.67 21.69 0.97
CA GLN A 399 -10.89 21.73 0.17
C GLN A 399 -10.62 21.31 -1.28
N GLY A 400 -9.49 21.73 -1.87
CA GLY A 400 -9.05 21.24 -3.17
C GLY A 400 -8.80 19.72 -3.20
N LEU A 401 -8.32 19.13 -2.10
CA LEU A 401 -8.22 17.66 -2.01
C LEU A 401 -9.58 16.98 -1.90
N LEU A 402 -10.59 17.61 -1.28
CA LEU A 402 -11.96 17.08 -1.22
C LEU A 402 -12.63 17.08 -2.61
N GLU A 403 -12.22 17.99 -3.49
CA GLU A 403 -12.54 17.95 -4.91
C GLU A 403 -11.77 16.82 -5.63
N GLN A 404 -10.48 16.63 -5.34
CA GLN A 404 -9.59 15.69 -6.04
C GLN A 404 -9.74 14.20 -5.65
N PHE A 405 -10.05 13.86 -4.39
CA PHE A 405 -10.06 12.48 -3.87
C PHE A 405 -11.46 12.03 -3.50
N LYS A 406 -12.10 11.18 -4.29
CA LYS A 406 -13.52 10.81 -4.10
C LYS A 406 -13.76 9.53 -3.31
N GLU A 407 -12.72 8.73 -3.05
CA GLU A 407 -12.87 7.45 -2.34
C GLU A 407 -13.35 7.67 -0.90
N LEU A 408 -14.36 6.90 -0.45
CA LEU A 408 -15.02 7.12 0.84
C LEU A 408 -14.04 7.26 2.04
N PRO A 409 -13.04 6.39 2.25
CA PRO A 409 -12.13 6.52 3.40
C PRO A 409 -11.21 7.75 3.36
N LEU A 410 -11.00 8.35 2.17
CA LEU A 410 -10.20 9.57 2.01
C LEU A 410 -11.08 10.82 2.17
N GLN A 411 -12.32 10.78 1.67
CA GLN A 411 -13.35 11.78 1.94
C GLN A 411 -13.59 11.91 3.46
N GLU A 412 -13.82 10.81 4.17
CA GLU A 412 -14.01 10.82 5.63
C GLU A 412 -12.80 11.42 6.37
N GLU A 413 -11.57 11.04 6.01
CA GLU A 413 -10.34 11.62 6.56
C GLU A 413 -10.26 13.13 6.28
N LEU A 414 -10.54 13.57 5.05
CA LEU A 414 -10.50 14.99 4.66
C LEU A 414 -11.54 15.83 5.40
N LEU A 415 -12.79 15.38 5.45
CA LEU A 415 -13.86 16.02 6.20
C LEU A 415 -13.47 16.14 7.68
N CYS A 416 -12.89 15.09 8.28
CA CYS A 416 -12.44 15.12 9.67
C CYS A 416 -11.23 16.07 9.89
N GLN A 417 -10.28 16.17 8.95
CA GLN A 417 -9.17 17.14 9.05
C GLN A 417 -9.68 18.59 8.91
N ILE A 418 -10.62 18.85 8.00
CA ILE A 418 -11.23 20.19 7.80
C ILE A 418 -12.06 20.59 9.04
N GLY A 419 -12.96 19.72 9.51
CA GLY A 419 -13.76 19.96 10.71
C GLY A 419 -12.88 20.20 11.94
N SER A 420 -11.85 19.38 12.13
CA SER A 420 -10.87 19.57 13.21
C SER A 420 -10.11 20.89 13.07
N TYR A 421 -9.80 21.33 11.84
CA TYR A 421 -9.11 22.60 11.63
C TYR A 421 -9.98 23.82 11.98
N TYR A 422 -11.28 23.80 11.65
CA TYR A 422 -12.22 24.81 12.12
C TYR A 422 -12.31 24.83 13.65
N LEU A 423 -12.40 23.66 14.28
CA LEU A 423 -12.49 23.53 15.73
C LEU A 423 -11.24 24.06 16.44
N LEU A 424 -10.05 23.62 16.01
CA LEU A 424 -8.77 23.89 16.69
C LEU A 424 -8.15 25.26 16.38
N PHE A 425 -8.30 25.75 15.15
CA PHE A 425 -7.57 26.93 14.66
C PHE A 425 -8.46 28.11 14.29
N LYS A 426 -9.77 27.89 14.15
CA LYS A 426 -10.77 28.97 13.93
C LYS A 426 -11.72 29.16 15.12
N ASN A 427 -11.74 28.23 16.07
CA ASN A 427 -12.67 28.19 17.20
C ASN A 427 -14.15 28.27 16.74
N ASP A 428 -14.46 27.57 15.65
CA ASP A 428 -15.75 27.62 14.96
C ASP A 428 -16.42 26.23 15.03
N ILE A 429 -17.14 25.99 16.13
CA ILE A 429 -17.83 24.72 16.40
C ILE A 429 -18.95 24.43 15.39
N GLU A 430 -19.65 25.47 14.90
CA GLU A 430 -20.74 25.34 13.93
C GLU A 430 -20.21 24.77 12.62
N LYS A 431 -19.20 25.41 12.01
CA LYS A 431 -18.58 24.87 10.79
C LYS A 431 -17.86 23.56 11.03
N ALA A 432 -17.19 23.38 12.18
CA ALA A 432 -16.58 22.10 12.50
C ALA A 432 -17.61 20.96 12.47
N PHE A 433 -18.77 21.18 13.08
CA PHE A 433 -19.87 20.21 13.11
C PHE A 433 -20.45 19.96 11.73
N GLU A 434 -20.59 20.96 10.84
CA GLU A 434 -21.05 20.74 9.45
C GLU A 434 -20.22 19.65 8.74
N TYR A 435 -18.89 19.71 8.82
CA TYR A 435 -18.00 18.72 8.19
C TYR A 435 -18.06 17.35 8.89
N PHE A 436 -18.08 17.31 10.22
CA PHE A 436 -18.15 16.04 10.96
C PHE A 436 -19.50 15.34 10.77
N LYS A 437 -20.60 16.11 10.74
CA LYS A 437 -21.97 15.62 10.56
C LYS A 437 -22.11 14.81 9.26
N VAL A 438 -21.50 15.27 8.16
CA VAL A 438 -21.50 14.52 6.88
C VAL A 438 -20.87 13.12 7.02
N VAL A 439 -19.87 12.95 7.89
CA VAL A 439 -19.28 11.64 8.19
C VAL A 439 -20.18 10.84 9.14
N ILE A 440 -20.70 11.47 10.20
CA ILE A 440 -21.57 10.82 11.18
C ILE A 440 -22.86 10.28 10.54
N GLU A 441 -23.51 11.03 9.65
CA GLU A 441 -24.75 10.61 8.97
C GLU A 441 -24.53 9.49 7.94
N LYS A 442 -23.35 9.41 7.32
CA LYS A 442 -23.02 8.39 6.30
C LYS A 442 -22.42 7.13 6.90
N ASN A 443 -21.54 7.29 7.88
CA ASN A 443 -20.76 6.21 8.49
C ASN A 443 -20.44 6.56 9.97
N PRO A 444 -21.42 6.45 10.89
CA PRO A 444 -21.18 6.66 12.32
C PRO A 444 -20.23 5.60 12.91
N GLY A 445 -20.02 4.51 12.19
CA GLY A 445 -19.02 3.50 12.53
C GLY A 445 -17.56 3.95 12.30
N SER A 446 -17.31 5.05 11.59
CA SER A 446 -15.98 5.37 11.06
C SER A 446 -14.90 5.56 12.13
N ASP A 447 -13.79 4.82 11.97
CA ASP A 447 -12.58 5.01 12.75
C ASP A 447 -11.93 6.39 12.51
N ARG A 448 -12.28 7.10 11.41
CA ARG A 448 -11.87 8.49 11.18
C ARG A 448 -12.44 9.45 12.22
N LEU A 449 -13.58 9.10 12.83
CA LEU A 449 -14.18 9.81 13.95
C LEU A 449 -13.61 9.33 15.29
N LYS A 450 -13.54 8.01 15.52
CA LYS A 450 -13.16 7.42 16.82
C LYS A 450 -11.68 7.54 17.17
N VAL A 451 -10.79 7.43 16.18
CA VAL A 451 -9.33 7.48 16.35
C VAL A 451 -8.71 8.52 15.42
N HIS A 452 -9.35 9.68 15.33
CA HIS A 452 -8.95 10.79 14.48
C HIS A 452 -7.52 11.26 14.79
N LYS A 453 -6.63 11.16 13.80
CA LYS A 453 -5.28 11.70 13.93
C LYS A 453 -5.18 13.03 13.19
N ASN A 454 -5.39 14.13 13.92
CA ASN A 454 -5.21 15.46 13.35
C ASN A 454 -3.76 15.64 12.83
N MET A 455 -3.63 16.11 11.58
CA MET A 455 -2.34 16.20 10.89
C MET A 455 -1.40 17.29 11.44
N PHE A 456 -1.95 18.29 12.13
CA PHE A 456 -1.23 19.39 12.75
C PHE A 456 -0.74 19.03 14.16
N PHE A 457 -1.24 17.93 14.75
CA PHE A 457 -0.84 17.47 16.07
C PHE A 457 0.60 16.92 16.07
N PRO A 458 1.52 17.50 16.87
CA PRO A 458 2.91 17.05 16.97
C PRO A 458 3.03 15.74 17.76
N GLY A 459 2.68 14.61 17.16
CA GLY A 459 2.83 13.32 17.83
C GLY A 459 2.39 12.08 17.03
N HIS A 460 2.74 10.92 17.57
CA HIS A 460 2.22 9.63 17.11
C HIS A 460 1.19 9.00 18.06
N LYS A 461 1.07 9.48 19.31
CA LYS A 461 0.22 8.90 20.36
C LYS A 461 -1.13 9.61 20.58
N THR A 462 -1.42 10.69 19.85
CA THR A 462 -2.55 11.59 20.14
C THR A 462 -3.59 11.49 19.04
N CYS A 463 -4.31 10.37 19.03
CA CYS A 463 -5.58 10.27 18.35
C CYS A 463 -6.67 10.88 19.26
N MET A 464 -7.68 11.49 18.65
CA MET A 464 -8.84 12.04 19.35
C MET A 464 -10.09 11.27 18.92
N ASN A 465 -11.02 11.06 19.83
CA ASN A 465 -12.39 10.69 19.48
C ASN A 465 -13.17 11.98 19.22
N ILE A 466 -13.59 12.21 17.97
CA ILE A 466 -14.31 13.43 17.56
C ILE A 466 -15.64 13.54 18.30
N TYR A 467 -16.34 12.43 18.58
CA TYR A 467 -17.56 12.43 19.39
C TYR A 467 -17.31 12.98 20.79
N ASP A 468 -16.21 12.56 21.43
CA ASP A 468 -15.82 13.03 22.77
C ASP A 468 -15.50 14.52 22.80
N VAL A 469 -14.78 15.02 21.80
CA VAL A 469 -14.41 16.44 21.72
C VAL A 469 -15.64 17.30 21.42
N LEU A 470 -16.51 16.89 20.50
CA LEU A 470 -17.75 17.61 20.18
C LEU A 470 -18.71 17.66 21.38
N CYS A 471 -18.87 16.54 22.09
CA CYS A 471 -19.66 16.48 23.32
C CYS A 471 -19.14 17.41 24.42
N ASP A 472 -17.82 17.48 24.61
CA ASP A 472 -17.22 18.36 25.61
C ASP A 472 -17.35 19.83 25.23
N GLU A 473 -17.06 20.20 23.99
CA GLU A 473 -17.19 21.58 23.50
C GLU A 473 -18.64 22.07 23.55
N ALA A 474 -19.62 21.23 23.18
CA ALA A 474 -21.04 21.56 23.32
C ALA A 474 -21.45 21.74 24.80
N ARG A 475 -20.94 20.91 25.72
CA ARG A 475 -21.18 21.06 27.16
C ARG A 475 -20.56 22.33 27.74
N LEU A 476 -19.31 22.62 27.39
CA LEU A 476 -18.61 23.85 27.83
C LEU A 476 -19.30 25.10 27.28
N THR A 477 -19.73 25.06 26.01
CA THR A 477 -20.51 26.13 25.39
C THR A 477 -21.81 26.38 26.15
N LEU A 478 -22.58 25.34 26.48
CA LEU A 478 -23.81 25.46 27.27
C LEU A 478 -23.55 25.91 28.73
N GLN A 479 -22.44 25.50 29.36
CA GLN A 479 -22.09 25.88 30.74
C GLN A 479 -21.64 27.34 30.87
N ASN A 480 -20.93 27.86 29.87
CA ASN A 480 -20.38 29.22 29.87
C ASN A 480 -21.40 30.29 29.45
N GLN A 481 -22.64 29.92 29.11
CA GLN A 481 -23.61 30.80 28.47
C GLN A 481 -24.78 31.17 29.37
N SER A 482 -24.68 32.34 30.02
CA SER A 482 -25.82 33.04 30.61
C SER A 482 -26.59 33.91 29.61
N GLU A 483 -26.01 34.25 28.44
CA GLU A 483 -26.55 35.23 27.47
C GLU A 483 -26.33 34.86 25.99
N SER A 484 -26.33 33.58 25.62
CA SER A 484 -26.16 33.14 24.23
C SER A 484 -27.42 33.27 23.38
N SER A 485 -27.25 33.41 22.06
CA SER A 485 -28.34 33.24 21.09
C SER A 485 -28.96 31.83 21.18
N ASN A 486 -30.29 31.75 21.02
CA ASN A 486 -31.04 30.47 21.02
C ASN A 486 -30.51 29.47 19.97
N GLN A 487 -29.92 29.96 18.88
CA GLN A 487 -29.34 29.15 17.81
C GLN A 487 -28.09 28.37 18.25
N ASN A 488 -27.25 28.94 19.11
CA ASN A 488 -26.08 28.23 19.64
C ASN A 488 -26.51 27.11 20.61
N GLN A 489 -27.57 27.33 21.39
CA GLN A 489 -28.11 26.32 22.30
C GLN A 489 -28.73 25.15 21.55
N SER A 490 -29.51 25.40 20.48
CA SER A 490 -30.10 24.32 19.67
C SER A 490 -29.04 23.53 18.91
N LEU A 491 -28.00 24.17 18.39
CA LEU A 491 -26.83 23.50 17.82
C LEU A 491 -26.15 22.58 18.85
N CYS A 492 -25.85 23.08 20.06
CA CYS A 492 -25.22 22.27 21.09
C CYS A 492 -26.09 21.08 21.52
N GLN A 493 -27.40 21.28 21.70
CA GLN A 493 -28.34 20.19 21.99
C GLN A 493 -28.38 19.13 20.88
N HIS A 494 -28.33 19.55 19.61
CA HIS A 494 -28.27 18.64 18.47
C HIS A 494 -26.94 17.86 18.42
N ILE A 495 -25.81 18.51 18.67
CA ILE A 495 -24.50 17.85 18.79
C ILE A 495 -24.55 16.77 19.87
N LEU A 496 -25.06 17.09 21.07
CA LEU A 496 -25.16 16.14 22.17
C LEU A 496 -26.08 14.96 21.84
N LEU A 497 -27.24 15.21 21.23
CA LEU A 497 -28.15 14.15 20.81
C LEU A 497 -27.45 13.19 19.82
N LEU A 498 -26.87 13.73 18.74
CA LEU A 498 -26.25 12.95 17.67
C LEU A 498 -24.99 12.19 18.11
N CYS A 499 -24.21 12.74 19.05
CA CYS A 499 -22.94 12.14 19.49
C CYS A 499 -23.11 11.18 20.68
N SER A 500 -24.20 11.28 21.45
CA SER A 500 -24.41 10.51 22.70
C SER A 500 -24.43 8.99 22.51
N GLU A 501 -24.93 8.50 21.38
CA GLU A 501 -24.95 7.05 21.06
C GLU A 501 -23.54 6.48 20.81
N HIS A 502 -22.56 7.33 20.46
CA HIS A 502 -21.21 6.94 20.05
C HIS A 502 -20.12 7.29 21.07
N SER A 503 -20.45 8.10 22.08
CA SER A 503 -19.69 8.19 23.33
C SER A 503 -20.68 8.14 24.49
N PRO A 504 -20.95 6.97 25.11
CA PRO A 504 -21.92 6.87 26.21
C PRO A 504 -21.40 7.45 27.54
N ASP A 505 -20.08 7.45 27.74
CA ASP A 505 -19.45 7.84 29.01
C ASP A 505 -19.24 9.37 29.14
N PHE A 506 -19.53 10.15 28.10
CA PHE A 506 -19.28 11.60 28.08
C PHE A 506 -19.96 12.36 29.23
N LEU A 507 -21.16 11.94 29.65
CA LEU A 507 -21.89 12.57 30.75
C LEU A 507 -21.20 12.41 32.11
N GLN A 508 -20.47 11.30 32.29
CA GLN A 508 -19.84 10.95 33.57
C GLN A 508 -18.48 11.64 33.77
N ARG A 509 -17.82 12.03 32.68
CA ARG A 509 -16.52 12.72 32.72
C ARG A 509 -16.66 14.25 32.73
N THR A 510 -15.72 14.91 33.40
CA THR A 510 -15.53 16.36 33.31
C THR A 510 -15.23 16.73 31.84
N PRO A 511 -15.91 17.72 31.25
CA PRO A 511 -15.62 18.11 29.87
C PRO A 511 -14.25 18.79 29.80
N VAL A 512 -13.47 18.48 28.76
CA VAL A 512 -12.14 19.03 28.52
C VAL A 512 -12.18 19.78 27.20
N SER A 513 -11.76 21.05 27.17
CA SER A 513 -11.78 21.80 25.92
C SER A 513 -10.75 21.24 24.92
N CYS A 514 -11.07 21.34 23.64
CA CYS A 514 -10.20 21.03 22.52
C CYS A 514 -8.89 21.83 22.59
N GLN A 515 -8.94 23.06 23.11
CA GLN A 515 -7.75 23.87 23.40
C GLN A 515 -6.92 23.30 24.57
N GLU A 516 -7.53 22.85 25.67
CA GLU A 516 -6.81 22.19 26.76
C GLU A 516 -6.19 20.85 26.31
N LEU A 517 -6.88 20.09 25.45
CA LEU A 517 -6.33 18.90 24.79
C LEU A 517 -5.12 19.26 23.92
N TRP A 518 -5.22 20.30 23.08
CA TRP A 518 -4.11 20.80 22.25
C TRP A 518 -2.91 21.25 23.09
N GLU A 519 -3.14 21.96 24.19
CA GLU A 519 -2.08 22.37 25.12
C GLU A 519 -1.39 21.15 25.74
N LYS A 520 -2.14 20.20 26.32
CA LYS A 520 -1.60 18.94 26.87
C LYS A 520 -0.74 18.15 25.87
N VAL A 521 -1.05 18.23 24.57
CA VAL A 521 -0.29 17.59 23.49
C VAL A 521 0.93 18.41 23.07
N SER A 522 0.82 19.72 22.92
CA SER A 522 1.88 20.62 22.44
C SER A 522 3.00 20.83 23.46
N TRP A 523 2.69 20.89 24.77
CA TRP A 523 3.70 20.99 25.83
C TRP A 523 4.70 19.83 25.85
N LYS A 524 4.30 18.63 25.41
CA LYS A 524 5.18 17.45 25.35
C LYS A 524 6.08 17.39 24.12
N SER A 525 5.94 18.32 23.17
CA SER A 525 6.35 18.09 21.78
C SER A 525 6.84 19.32 21.03
N THR A 526 6.74 20.53 21.59
CA THR A 526 7.17 21.79 20.97
C THR A 526 8.60 21.71 20.41
N PRO A 527 8.79 21.69 19.07
CA PRO A 527 10.02 22.17 18.51
C PRO A 527 10.04 23.68 18.80
N ARG A 528 11.10 24.21 19.41
CA ARG A 528 11.27 25.67 19.45
C ARG A 528 11.22 26.15 18.01
N CYS A 529 10.25 26.99 17.67
CA CYS A 529 10.26 27.70 16.39
C CYS A 529 11.63 28.34 16.26
N VAL A 530 12.42 27.89 15.27
CA VAL A 530 13.77 28.39 15.06
C VAL A 530 13.62 29.75 14.39
N VAL A 531 13.32 30.76 15.21
CA VAL A 531 13.77 32.12 14.93
C VAL A 531 15.26 31.98 14.69
N GLU A 532 15.69 32.25 13.46
CA GLU A 532 17.10 32.18 13.08
C GLU A 532 17.91 33.06 14.03
N ARG A 533 18.54 32.42 15.02
CA ARG A 533 19.62 33.05 15.77
C ARG A 533 20.77 33.16 14.79
N ARG A 534 20.76 34.25 14.00
CA ARG A 534 21.90 34.72 13.21
C ARG A 534 23.14 34.45 14.03
N SER A 535 24.00 33.60 13.50
CA SER A 535 25.25 33.23 14.14
C SER A 535 26.05 34.50 14.35
N ARG A 536 26.06 35.02 15.58
CA ARG A 536 27.06 36.00 15.99
C ARG A 536 28.40 35.33 15.80
N GLU A 537 29.11 35.72 14.75
CA GLU A 537 30.49 35.33 14.52
C GLU A 537 31.29 35.63 15.79
N LYS A 538 31.74 34.58 16.46
CA LYS A 538 32.74 34.73 17.52
C LYS A 538 34.07 34.97 16.83
N THR A 539 34.35 36.24 16.52
CA THR A 539 35.69 36.72 16.18
C THR A 539 36.67 36.26 17.26
N ARG A 540 37.44 35.22 16.96
CA ARG A 540 38.51 34.70 17.81
C ARG A 540 39.72 35.64 17.75
N GLY A 541 39.60 36.80 18.39
CA GLY A 541 40.75 37.64 18.71
C GLY A 541 41.67 36.92 19.70
N LYS A 542 42.83 36.45 19.22
CA LYS A 542 43.93 36.01 20.10
C LYS A 542 44.63 37.27 20.64
N PRO A 543 44.72 37.49 21.96
CA PRO A 543 45.61 38.51 22.49
C PRO A 543 47.05 37.97 22.52
N CYS A 544 47.93 38.56 21.72
CA CYS A 544 49.37 38.31 21.84
C CYS A 544 49.88 38.94 23.13
N ARG A 545 50.70 38.20 23.88
CA ARG A 545 51.44 38.75 25.03
C ARG A 545 52.58 39.63 24.53
N SER A 546 52.60 40.89 24.95
CA SER A 546 53.83 41.67 25.06
C SER A 546 53.87 42.29 26.45
N ARG A 547 54.98 42.08 27.15
CA ARG A 547 55.39 42.96 28.25
C ARG A 547 55.92 44.24 27.61
N ASP A 548 55.68 45.40 28.20
CA ASP A 548 56.73 46.05 28.98
C ASP A 548 56.21 47.25 29.80
N SER A 549 57.07 47.65 30.74
CA SER A 549 56.93 48.63 31.82
C SER A 549 56.62 50.08 31.42
N SER A 550 55.85 50.80 32.25
CA SER A 550 56.34 52.03 32.94
C SER A 550 55.31 52.70 33.91
N SER A 551 55.77 52.95 35.16
CA SER A 551 55.55 54.15 36.02
C SER A 551 54.17 54.78 36.31
N GLY A 552 53.94 55.12 37.60
CA GLY A 552 52.96 56.11 38.12
C GLY A 552 51.85 55.48 38.98
N SER A 553 51.79 55.52 40.32
CA SER A 553 51.98 56.56 41.37
C SER A 553 50.66 57.18 41.88
N CYS A 554 50.58 57.44 43.20
CA CYS A 554 49.48 58.06 43.98
C CYS A 554 48.26 57.15 44.29
N HIS A 555 48.03 56.72 45.55
CA HIS A 555 47.31 57.42 46.67
C HIS A 555 45.77 57.38 46.52
N THR A 556 44.91 57.07 47.51
CA THR A 556 44.98 57.03 49.01
C THR A 556 43.80 56.20 49.60
N TYR A 557 43.87 55.81 50.90
CA TYR A 557 42.80 55.49 51.92
C TYR A 557 41.36 55.06 51.47
N SER A 558 40.63 54.16 52.14
CA SER A 558 40.47 53.95 53.60
C SER A 558 39.87 52.57 53.99
N SER A 559 39.92 52.27 55.29
CA SER A 559 39.30 51.16 56.06
C SER A 559 37.76 51.01 55.91
N ASN A 560 37.05 49.96 56.33
CA ASN A 560 37.10 49.09 57.54
C ASN A 560 36.81 47.60 57.18
N GLU A 561 37.39 46.59 57.84
CA GLU A 561 36.96 45.93 59.09
C GLU A 561 35.46 45.50 59.12
N SER A 562 35.06 44.28 59.56
CA SER A 562 35.69 43.34 60.51
C SER A 562 35.20 41.87 60.41
N LYS A 563 36.09 40.92 60.78
CA LYS A 563 35.94 39.70 61.64
C LYS A 563 34.73 38.74 61.43
N GLY A 564 34.86 37.41 61.50
CA GLY A 564 36.01 36.54 61.82
C GLY A 564 35.76 35.07 61.39
N THR A 565 36.79 34.29 61.05
CA THR A 565 37.55 33.34 61.93
C THR A 565 37.02 31.90 62.01
N TYR A 566 37.75 31.00 61.30
CA TYR A 566 38.19 29.65 61.72
C TYR A 566 37.14 28.51 61.89
N HIS A 567 37.44 27.21 61.67
CA HIS A 567 38.65 26.47 61.28
C HIS A 567 38.31 25.14 60.52
N SER A 568 39.15 24.77 59.55
CA SER A 568 39.85 23.46 59.41
C SER A 568 39.13 22.09 59.25
N LEU A 569 39.42 21.44 58.10
CA LEU A 569 39.79 20.02 57.84
C LEU A 569 39.03 18.84 58.50
N GLY A 570 38.66 17.86 57.67
CA GLY A 570 38.35 16.48 58.07
C GLY A 570 38.07 15.56 56.88
N SER A 571 38.81 14.47 56.73
CA SER A 571 38.75 13.54 55.58
C SER A 571 38.24 12.14 55.96
N TYR A 572 37.96 11.32 54.93
CA TYR A 572 37.85 9.85 54.93
C TYR A 572 36.51 9.21 55.37
N PRO A 573 36.23 7.95 54.93
CA PRO A 573 34.89 7.53 54.50
C PRO A 573 34.37 6.33 55.30
N ARG A 574 33.29 5.69 54.86
CA ARG A 574 32.91 4.36 55.37
C ARG A 574 32.23 3.47 54.35
N GLU A 575 32.75 2.25 54.26
CA GLU A 575 32.18 1.12 53.54
C GLU A 575 30.89 0.64 54.21
N LYS A 576 30.05 -0.10 53.47
CA LYS A 576 29.24 -1.19 54.05
C LYS A 576 29.17 -2.37 53.10
N GLU A 577 29.66 -3.50 53.59
CA GLU A 577 29.54 -4.81 52.98
C GLU A 577 28.35 -5.61 53.55
N GLN A 578 27.92 -6.59 52.76
CA GLN A 578 27.47 -7.94 53.15
C GLN A 578 26.20 -8.19 54.00
N THR A 579 25.30 -8.94 53.35
CA THR A 579 24.62 -10.18 53.83
C THR A 579 23.53 -10.13 54.91
N GLY A 580 22.56 -11.05 54.79
CA GLY A 580 21.57 -11.33 55.84
C GLY A 580 20.32 -12.07 55.37
N GLN A 581 20.41 -13.37 55.06
CA GLN A 581 19.22 -14.23 54.98
C GLN A 581 18.66 -14.48 56.39
N ARG A 582 17.32 -14.53 56.56
CA ARG A 582 16.59 -15.76 56.98
C ARG A 582 15.12 -15.57 57.41
N ILE A 583 14.32 -16.54 56.95
CA ILE A 583 13.24 -17.28 57.66
C ILE A 583 11.85 -16.63 57.82
N ARG A 584 10.87 -17.54 57.65
CA ARG A 584 9.41 -17.41 57.67
C ARG A 584 8.85 -17.35 59.09
N PHE A 585 7.65 -16.79 59.23
CA PHE A 585 6.64 -17.37 60.14
C PHE A 585 5.31 -17.58 59.40
N TYR A 586 4.61 -18.65 59.78
CA TYR A 586 3.25 -18.99 59.38
C TYR A 586 2.31 -18.68 60.55
N SER A 587 1.12 -18.13 60.27
CA SER A 587 -0.06 -18.32 61.13
C SER A 587 -1.34 -17.99 60.34
N ASN A 588 -2.29 -18.92 60.36
CA ASN A 588 -3.59 -18.80 59.68
C ASN A 588 -4.60 -17.98 60.50
N SER A 589 -5.62 -17.45 59.82
CA SER A 589 -6.99 -17.38 60.36
C SER A 589 -8.01 -17.30 59.21
N GLU A 590 -9.14 -17.96 59.35
CA GLU A 590 -10.09 -18.29 58.27
C GLU A 590 -11.38 -17.45 58.30
N SER A 591 -11.93 -17.17 57.12
CA SER A 591 -13.38 -17.10 56.77
C SER A 591 -13.46 -16.89 55.25
N GLY A 592 -14.10 -17.76 54.44
CA GLY A 592 -15.55 -17.99 54.35
C GLY A 592 -16.18 -16.84 53.53
N VAL A 593 -16.81 -17.01 52.36
CA VAL A 593 -17.59 -18.13 51.78
C VAL A 593 -17.64 -18.00 50.23
N ASN A 594 -17.80 -19.13 49.51
CA ASN A 594 -18.30 -19.44 48.13
C ASN A 594 -18.37 -18.34 47.02
N ASP A 595 -18.24 -18.63 45.71
CA ASP A 595 -18.34 -19.92 45.02
C ASP A 595 -17.54 -20.04 43.69
N GLN A 596 -17.50 -21.28 43.20
CA GLN A 596 -17.07 -21.82 41.90
C GLN A 596 -17.57 -21.04 40.66
N LYS A 597 -17.03 -21.12 39.43
CA LYS A 597 -16.26 -22.16 38.70
C LYS A 597 -15.40 -21.49 37.60
N TYR A 598 -14.15 -21.93 37.40
CA TYR A 598 -13.65 -22.57 36.16
C TYR A 598 -12.14 -22.85 36.32
N ARG A 599 -11.74 -24.11 36.16
CA ARG A 599 -10.34 -24.58 36.27
C ARG A 599 -10.16 -25.75 35.32
N ARG A 600 -8.91 -25.95 34.86
CA ARG A 600 -8.40 -26.92 33.85
C ARG A 600 -8.28 -26.33 32.43
N GLN A 601 -7.19 -26.54 31.70
CA GLN A 601 -5.87 -27.07 32.12
C GLN A 601 -4.79 -26.55 31.15
N LYS A 602 -3.60 -26.21 31.66
CA LYS A 602 -2.39 -26.12 30.83
C LYS A 602 -1.68 -27.47 30.86
N SER A 603 -1.38 -28.03 29.70
CA SER A 603 -0.38 -29.07 29.51
C SER A 603 0.57 -28.61 28.41
N TYR A 604 1.77 -28.17 28.81
CA TYR A 604 2.89 -28.02 27.89
C TYR A 604 3.61 -29.36 27.86
N ASP A 605 3.42 -30.14 26.80
CA ASP A 605 4.26 -31.31 26.56
C ASP A 605 5.59 -30.87 25.93
N ARG A 606 6.66 -31.27 26.59
CA ARG A 606 8.03 -31.15 26.07
C ARG A 606 8.27 -32.32 25.12
N HIS A 607 8.52 -32.02 23.85
CA HIS A 607 9.33 -32.93 23.03
C HIS A 607 10.76 -32.42 22.95
N VAL A 608 11.59 -33.00 23.81
CA VAL A 608 13.04 -33.05 23.64
C VAL A 608 13.32 -34.10 22.57
N VAL A 609 14.04 -33.75 21.51
CA VAL A 609 14.66 -34.72 20.59
C VAL A 609 16.13 -34.37 20.47
N HIS A 610 16.96 -35.42 20.57
CA HIS A 610 18.39 -35.39 20.82
C HIS A 610 19.24 -34.61 19.80
N GLU A 611 20.21 -33.85 20.31
CA GLU A 611 21.49 -33.66 19.63
C GLU A 611 22.34 -34.93 19.81
N GLU A 612 22.84 -35.54 18.72
CA GLU A 612 24.04 -36.38 18.77
C GLU A 612 24.95 -36.21 17.54
N ASN A 613 26.15 -35.69 17.83
CA ASN A 613 27.45 -36.16 17.33
C ASN A 613 27.55 -36.77 15.92
N TRP A 614 28.21 -36.04 15.01
CA TRP A 614 29.11 -36.66 14.03
C TRP A 614 30.54 -36.08 14.11
N ARG A 615 31.53 -36.95 13.97
CA ARG A 615 32.95 -36.70 14.30
C ARG A 615 33.81 -36.42 13.06
N LYS A 616 34.78 -35.51 13.24
CA LYS A 616 36.18 -35.56 12.76
C LYS A 616 36.51 -36.04 11.32
N GLY A 617 36.91 -35.07 10.49
CA GLY A 617 38.09 -35.16 9.60
C GLY A 617 37.92 -35.89 8.25
N PRO A 618 38.95 -35.87 7.37
CA PRO A 618 40.35 -35.48 7.63
C PRO A 618 40.82 -34.18 6.94
N ARG A 619 42.12 -33.87 7.12
CA ARG A 619 42.87 -32.75 6.51
C ARG A 619 43.38 -33.12 5.12
N GLU A 620 43.75 -32.09 4.34
CA GLU A 620 44.92 -31.91 3.43
C GLU A 620 44.51 -30.94 2.28
N LEU A 621 45.35 -30.08 1.66
CA LEU A 621 46.66 -29.47 2.00
C LEU A 621 46.88 -28.24 1.06
N VAL A 622 47.61 -27.22 1.53
CA VAL A 622 48.34 -26.18 0.75
C VAL A 622 47.54 -25.21 -0.18
N GLY A 623 47.74 -23.90 0.06
CA GLY A 623 47.36 -22.81 -0.87
C GLY A 623 47.74 -21.42 -0.30
N ASN A 624 48.90 -20.90 -0.69
CA ASN A 624 49.48 -19.65 -0.13
C ASN A 624 48.82 -18.37 -0.68
N LYS A 625 48.75 -17.33 0.18
CA LYS A 625 48.97 -15.88 -0.07
C LYS A 625 48.18 -15.21 -1.23
N ASP A 626 47.58 -14.03 -1.06
CA ASP A 626 48.31 -12.77 -0.83
C ASP A 626 47.46 -11.65 -0.17
N ASN A 627 48.14 -10.67 0.42
CA ASN A 627 47.55 -9.47 1.02
C ASN A 627 47.51 -8.31 0.00
N GLY A 628 46.39 -7.58 -0.06
CA GLY A 628 46.29 -6.33 -0.82
C GLY A 628 45.21 -5.39 -0.24
N PRO A 629 45.53 -4.15 0.19
CA PRO A 629 44.55 -3.23 0.76
C PRO A 629 43.90 -2.38 -0.33
N THR A 630 42.57 -2.51 -0.53
CA THR A 630 41.81 -1.62 -1.40
C THR A 630 41.41 -0.33 -0.68
N LYS A 631 41.66 0.79 -1.35
CA LYS A 631 41.55 2.15 -0.81
C LYS A 631 40.08 2.59 -0.69
N ALA A 632 39.80 3.43 0.31
CA ALA A 632 38.58 4.21 0.34
C ALA A 632 38.55 5.19 -0.85
N VAL A 633 37.39 5.26 -1.53
CA VAL A 633 37.11 6.27 -2.56
C VAL A 633 36.11 7.26 -2.00
N THR A 634 36.59 8.45 -1.65
CA THR A 634 35.75 9.63 -1.45
C THR A 634 35.41 10.23 -2.81
N PHE A 635 34.14 10.47 -3.07
CA PHE A 635 33.69 11.12 -4.31
C PHE A 635 32.87 12.36 -3.98
N ASP A 636 33.55 13.50 -3.90
CA ASP A 636 32.91 14.81 -3.82
C ASP A 636 32.46 15.22 -5.23
N GLY A 637 31.14 15.18 -5.46
CA GLY A 637 30.51 15.59 -6.71
C GLY A 637 29.76 16.90 -6.53
N GLU A 638 30.40 18.03 -6.81
CA GLU A 638 29.75 19.33 -6.88
C GLU A 638 28.72 19.34 -8.03
N PHE A 639 27.45 19.59 -7.72
CA PHE A 639 26.42 19.80 -8.74
C PHE A 639 26.07 21.28 -8.88
N VAL A 640 26.20 21.77 -10.10
CA VAL A 640 26.05 23.17 -10.50
C VAL A 640 24.61 23.66 -10.31
N HIS A 641 24.45 24.81 -9.65
CA HIS A 641 23.19 25.55 -9.57
C HIS A 641 22.86 26.27 -10.91
N PRO A 642 21.60 26.18 -11.39
CA PRO A 642 21.01 27.22 -12.23
C PRO A 642 20.27 28.24 -11.36
N SER A 643 20.62 29.51 -11.51
CA SER A 643 19.96 30.63 -10.82
C SER A 643 18.69 31.10 -11.53
N SER A 644 17.71 31.56 -10.73
CA SER A 644 16.66 32.54 -11.08
C SER A 644 15.84 32.33 -12.36
N ILE A 645 14.62 31.82 -12.21
CA ILE A 645 13.49 32.15 -13.11
C ILE A 645 12.31 32.65 -12.26
N ASN A 646 11.60 33.65 -12.81
CA ASN A 646 10.67 34.53 -12.13
C ASN A 646 9.24 33.95 -12.07
N ASN A 647 8.45 34.39 -11.08
CA ASN A 647 7.04 33.98 -10.92
C ASN A 647 6.15 34.59 -12.01
N ASN A 648 5.50 33.76 -12.82
CA ASN A 648 4.13 33.97 -13.35
C ASN A 648 3.74 32.88 -14.36
N TYR A 649 2.78 32.01 -14.04
CA TYR A 649 1.93 31.39 -15.07
C TYR A 649 0.51 31.13 -14.56
N LYS A 650 -0.47 31.68 -15.30
CA LYS A 650 -1.89 31.32 -15.23
C LYS A 650 -2.16 30.10 -16.12
N ASN A 651 -3.19 29.34 -15.77
CA ASN A 651 -3.96 28.38 -16.59
C ASN A 651 -3.30 27.81 -17.85
N LYS A 652 -2.95 26.51 -17.79
CA LYS A 652 -3.08 25.61 -18.94
C LYS A 652 -3.75 24.31 -18.50
N ASN A 653 -4.68 23.84 -19.32
CA ASN A 653 -5.44 22.60 -19.10
C ASN A 653 -4.49 21.40 -18.97
N LEU A 654 -4.56 20.71 -17.85
CA LEU A 654 -3.99 19.37 -17.64
C LEU A 654 -5.16 18.39 -17.50
N LYS A 655 -5.11 17.28 -18.23
CA LYS A 655 -6.11 16.22 -18.13
C LYS A 655 -5.89 15.45 -16.82
N ASN A 656 -6.96 15.18 -16.09
CA ASN A 656 -6.92 14.52 -14.79
C ASN A 656 -6.30 13.11 -14.84
N CYS A 657 -5.58 12.74 -13.79
CA CYS A 657 -5.23 11.37 -13.45
C CYS A 657 -5.40 11.17 -11.93
N GLU A 658 -6.14 10.12 -11.56
CA GLU A 658 -6.82 9.96 -10.27
C GLU A 658 -6.77 8.47 -9.85
N GLN A 659 -6.56 8.07 -8.59
CA GLN A 659 -6.18 8.78 -7.35
C GLN A 659 -5.02 8.00 -6.65
N ASN A 660 -4.92 7.97 -5.31
CA ASN A 660 -3.96 7.12 -4.58
C ASN A 660 -4.50 6.59 -3.25
N TRP A 661 -4.51 5.27 -3.14
CA TRP A 661 -4.66 4.54 -1.88
C TRP A 661 -3.46 4.76 -0.96
N ARG A 662 -3.70 5.07 0.32
CA ARG A 662 -2.66 5.48 1.28
C ARG A 662 -1.78 4.32 1.81
N THR A 663 -0.82 3.90 0.98
CA THR A 663 0.41 3.17 1.35
C THR A 663 0.39 1.65 1.56
N GLY A 664 -0.64 0.96 1.05
CA GLY A 664 -0.38 -0.32 0.36
C GLY A 664 0.55 -0.09 -0.84
N PRO A 665 1.35 -1.06 -1.30
CA PRO A 665 2.15 -0.86 -2.51
C PRO A 665 1.29 -0.73 -3.76
N ARG A 666 1.60 0.28 -4.57
CA ARG A 666 1.71 0.10 -6.01
C ARG A 666 2.93 -0.81 -6.20
N ASP A 667 2.71 -2.03 -6.68
CA ASP A 667 3.79 -2.99 -6.94
C ASP A 667 4.43 -2.69 -8.31
N PHE A 668 5.74 -3.00 -8.45
CA PHE A 668 6.57 -3.01 -9.67
C PHE A 668 7.20 -1.69 -10.17
N GLY A 669 8.27 -1.83 -10.97
CA GLY A 669 9.31 -0.82 -11.23
C GLY A 669 9.63 -0.58 -12.72
N GLN A 670 10.74 0.14 -12.98
CA GLN A 670 10.96 0.85 -14.24
C GLN A 670 12.04 0.21 -15.13
N SER A 671 11.83 0.27 -16.44
CA SER A 671 12.89 0.21 -17.46
C SER A 671 13.31 1.62 -17.92
N VAL A 672 14.48 1.71 -18.55
CA VAL A 672 15.15 2.97 -18.87
C VAL A 672 14.45 3.73 -20.01
N ALA A 673 14.17 5.02 -19.80
CA ALA A 673 13.64 5.89 -20.84
C ALA A 673 14.63 6.08 -22.00
N GLN A 674 14.34 5.51 -23.17
CA GLN A 674 14.96 5.93 -24.43
C GLN A 674 14.14 7.06 -25.06
N ASN A 675 14.81 8.17 -25.37
CA ASN A 675 14.23 9.28 -26.13
C ASN A 675 13.90 8.84 -27.56
N CYS A 676 12.63 8.95 -27.96
CA CYS A 676 12.20 8.93 -29.36
C CYS A 676 11.21 10.07 -29.62
N GLY A 677 11.73 11.29 -29.75
CA GLY A 677 10.94 12.39 -30.31
C GLY A 677 10.72 12.16 -31.81
N ARG A 678 9.46 12.13 -32.25
CA ARG A 678 9.09 12.25 -33.66
C ARG A 678 8.26 13.51 -33.88
N ASN A 679 8.92 14.55 -34.36
CA ASN A 679 8.26 15.62 -35.09
C ASN A 679 7.71 15.03 -36.40
N THR A 680 6.43 15.26 -36.68
CA THR A 680 5.86 15.10 -38.02
C THR A 680 5.36 16.46 -38.49
N ASN A 681 6.22 17.20 -39.18
CA ASN A 681 5.78 18.28 -40.07
C ASN A 681 5.75 17.73 -41.50
N SER A 682 4.74 18.18 -42.24
CA SER A 682 4.54 17.95 -43.67
C SER A 682 5.67 18.53 -44.53
N VAL A 683 5.84 17.97 -45.73
CA VAL A 683 5.64 18.68 -47.03
C VAL A 683 5.98 17.76 -48.22
N ASP A 684 5.08 17.78 -49.22
CA ASP A 684 5.14 17.45 -50.65
C ASP A 684 5.66 16.11 -51.24
N ARG A 685 4.71 15.46 -51.93
CA ARG A 685 4.72 14.97 -53.33
C ARG A 685 6.08 14.76 -54.03
N GLU A 686 6.24 13.56 -54.60
CA GLU A 686 6.13 13.39 -56.07
C GLU A 686 5.81 11.94 -56.49
N ASN A 687 5.33 11.75 -57.72
CA ASN A 687 4.88 10.47 -58.27
C ASN A 687 6.03 9.65 -58.87
N LEU A 688 5.87 8.32 -58.98
CA LEU A 688 5.93 7.60 -60.27
C LEU A 688 5.52 6.11 -60.17
N ASN A 689 4.92 5.60 -61.24
CA ASN A 689 4.46 4.21 -61.42
C ASN A 689 5.63 3.25 -61.78
N LEU A 690 5.52 1.95 -61.46
CA LEU A 690 5.15 0.88 -62.42
C LEU A 690 5.38 -0.57 -61.90
N ASN A 691 4.29 -1.36 -61.96
CA ASN A 691 4.14 -2.78 -62.32
C ASN A 691 5.32 -3.80 -62.31
N GLN A 692 4.99 -4.97 -61.71
CA GLN A 692 5.13 -6.35 -62.22
C GLN A 692 6.51 -6.89 -62.69
N MET A 693 6.97 -8.02 -62.12
CA MET A 693 6.72 -9.37 -62.68
C MET A 693 7.44 -10.54 -61.94
N ASN A 694 6.79 -11.72 -62.00
CA ASN A 694 7.33 -13.09 -62.06
C ASN A 694 8.20 -13.71 -60.93
N SER A 695 7.54 -14.50 -60.08
CA SER A 695 7.40 -15.98 -60.17
C SER A 695 8.60 -16.90 -60.54
N LYS A 696 8.56 -18.11 -59.92
CA LYS A 696 9.31 -19.37 -60.21
C LYS A 696 10.76 -19.44 -59.68
N SER A 697 11.30 -20.57 -59.20
CA SER A 697 10.71 -21.91 -58.88
C SER A 697 11.74 -22.86 -58.23
N THR A 698 11.25 -24.01 -57.73
CA THR A 698 11.86 -25.36 -57.63
C THR A 698 12.31 -25.93 -56.28
N ASP A 699 11.71 -27.09 -55.97
CA ASP A 699 12.17 -28.13 -55.05
C ASP A 699 13.52 -28.74 -55.45
N ARG A 700 14.30 -29.18 -54.44
CA ARG A 700 14.65 -30.61 -54.20
C ARG A 700 15.72 -30.72 -53.11
N PHE A 701 15.50 -31.59 -52.12
CA PHE A 701 16.21 -32.87 -52.02
C PHE A 701 15.54 -33.83 -51.03
N LYS A 702 15.71 -35.14 -51.22
CA LYS A 702 15.02 -36.22 -50.49
C LYS A 702 15.94 -36.97 -49.51
N ARG A 703 15.31 -37.42 -48.41
CA ARG A 703 15.50 -38.69 -47.65
C ARG A 703 16.79 -39.51 -47.84
N LYS A 704 17.38 -39.89 -46.70
CA LYS A 704 17.69 -41.25 -46.19
C LYS A 704 18.09 -41.10 -44.71
N GLU A 705 17.99 -42.07 -43.80
CA GLU A 705 17.77 -43.52 -43.91
C GLU A 705 17.07 -44.06 -42.63
N GLN A 706 16.50 -45.27 -42.68
CA GLN A 706 15.99 -46.02 -41.51
C GLN A 706 16.92 -47.23 -41.26
N HIS A 707 17.12 -47.66 -40.00
CA HIS A 707 16.65 -48.97 -39.51
C HIS A 707 17.16 -49.38 -38.11
N ASN A 708 16.33 -50.22 -37.45
CA ASN A 708 16.66 -51.21 -36.40
C ASN A 708 17.03 -50.68 -34.98
N ASN A 709 16.66 -51.34 -33.88
CA ASN A 709 16.17 -52.71 -33.70
C ASN A 709 15.02 -52.85 -32.68
N SER A 710 14.28 -53.96 -32.80
CA SER A 710 13.21 -54.41 -31.89
C SER A 710 13.74 -55.38 -30.81
N ALA A 711 13.04 -55.45 -29.67
CA ALA A 711 13.00 -56.64 -28.81
C ALA A 711 11.73 -56.64 -27.94
N SER A 712 11.07 -57.80 -27.80
CA SER A 712 9.81 -57.95 -27.06
C SER A 712 9.76 -59.30 -26.31
N TRP A 713 9.29 -59.30 -25.06
CA TRP A 713 8.80 -60.49 -24.33
C TRP A 713 7.65 -60.05 -23.40
N ARG A 714 6.39 -60.36 -23.74
CA ARG A 714 5.60 -61.53 -23.29
C ARG A 714 5.19 -61.57 -21.80
N THR A 715 4.01 -61.01 -21.55
CA THR A 715 2.85 -61.65 -20.88
C THR A 715 3.06 -62.90 -20.01
N LYS A 716 2.54 -62.88 -18.76
CA LYS A 716 1.23 -63.48 -18.40
C LYS A 716 0.79 -63.17 -16.93
N PRO A 717 -0.47 -63.44 -16.53
CA PRO A 717 -1.12 -62.87 -15.33
C PRO A 717 -1.42 -63.91 -14.23
N GLU A 718 -1.94 -63.48 -13.06
CA GLU A 718 -3.23 -63.95 -12.46
C GLU A 718 -3.46 -63.60 -10.96
N ASN A 719 -4.75 -63.44 -10.63
CA ASN A 719 -5.47 -63.79 -9.39
C ASN A 719 -5.41 -62.98 -8.08
N LEU A 720 -6.57 -62.33 -7.83
CA LEU A 720 -7.48 -62.51 -6.69
C LEU A 720 -7.01 -62.21 -5.24
N GLY A 721 -7.66 -61.22 -4.62
CA GLY A 721 -7.65 -61.01 -3.17
C GLY A 721 -8.75 -60.07 -2.69
N ARG A 722 -9.94 -60.59 -2.37
CA ARG A 722 -11.01 -59.81 -1.70
C ARG A 722 -10.57 -59.39 -0.29
N ARG A 723 -10.91 -58.17 0.14
CA ARG A 723 -11.50 -57.92 1.48
C ARG A 723 -12.22 -56.58 1.54
N SER A 724 -13.01 -56.40 2.59
CA SER A 724 -14.19 -55.54 2.64
C SER A 724 -14.32 -54.81 3.98
N ILE A 725 -14.80 -53.57 3.94
CA ILE A 725 -15.64 -52.87 4.94
C ILE A 725 -14.97 -52.45 6.28
N SER A 726 -15.42 -51.28 6.76
CA SER A 726 -15.10 -50.54 8.01
C SER A 726 -13.65 -50.06 8.18
N HIS A 727 -13.41 -48.85 8.67
CA HIS A 727 -14.28 -47.97 9.45
C HIS A 727 -14.53 -46.59 8.82
#